data_AF-A0A8J5XU52-F1
#
_entry.id   AF-A0A8J5XU52-F1
#
_cell.length_a   1.000
_cell.length_b   1.000
_cell.length_c   1.000
_cell.angle_alpha   90.00
_cell.angle_beta   90.00
_cell.angle_gamma   90.00
#
_symmetry.space_group_name_H-M   'P 1'
#
loop_
_entity.id
_entity.type
_entity.pdbx_description
1 polymer ?
#
loop_
_entity_poly.entity_id
_entity_poly.type
_entity_poly.pdbx_seq_one_letter_code
_entity_poly.pdbx_strand_id
1 'polypeptide(L)'
;MRTLADTTRAELAQLEAAGVLGARGAHAFLAPDAPGTAALDGFDSDGSLTAPDGARVETPALAFLDQYKWSMLPAIRRVEADLGGDVHVIFALNLRTAAARDALAASASTGGALFTELCYALLSLRRRRFDRTAFQCAAGGLALDAATIDAVCGPADAPRALVDDVHFDSARTVVTPDNANSRRGVTVRTRLQRADEATGEAARLDVEVEGPWHRVSWLETPLMQAVHETLLRHRIGCPANPWACEHDATPRACESTPASAEAHTPSEPVAMASAPAQASVANASTVAGVFDWGALKRAVLEAGLRPSDASGFDPDPSSACTEEAGRGTLRSSPRATSHRTTLGRATAADSARAGAPPVTLAYAQWVARALCRCVRAVESANESGLAVALFAGRRSGGLAWLLLQNAYCASALARPLGSASALAAQTLRERRVAAMAPFGTHAHELSMVLGACYPELDELASGTVASHCLGHTLYLALGPPAGDATRPERARLLPMLPDTLGTRAFLRTAAMLRVPPLDALHAAHHGRPLLELFGGARHDSGSAAEFAALVREACVSAEQRDAMLLMESEVASEAELARARSLGYASIGAGGFFGDSEGKWPDSSGAARHPTEVAELVGLADASMAVKPVAVYTRGVRTRVHPIKLGDPSAERSAAGEVAGGSKFQLDTALSTEARAECRARAEWLARCAVRERPSAPEAAVLNAAFDALLSRLLAP
;
A
#
# COMPACT_ATOMS: atom_id res chain seq x y z
N MET A 1 15.05 21.69 21.14
CA MET A 1 14.61 22.05 19.77
C MET A 1 15.69 22.71 18.94
N ARG A 2 16.27 23.87 19.32
CA ARG A 2 17.52 24.36 18.68
C ARG A 2 18.55 23.23 18.67
N THR A 3 18.75 22.56 19.81
CA THR A 3 19.61 21.38 19.91
C THR A 3 19.28 20.25 18.92
N LEU A 4 18.01 19.90 18.68
CA LEU A 4 17.67 18.78 17.77
C LEU A 4 17.82 19.16 16.28
N ALA A 5 17.43 20.38 15.92
CA ALA A 5 17.65 20.92 14.58
C ALA A 5 19.13 21.15 14.28
N ASP A 6 19.88 21.62 15.27
CA ASP A 6 21.32 21.80 15.19
C ASP A 6 22.02 20.43 15.14
N THR A 7 21.56 19.42 15.90
CA THR A 7 22.04 18.04 15.80
C THR A 7 21.78 17.46 14.42
N THR A 8 20.56 17.58 13.87
CA THR A 8 20.26 17.04 12.53
C THR A 8 21.03 17.76 11.43
N ARG A 9 21.18 19.09 11.52
CA ARG A 9 22.02 19.85 10.58
C ARG A 9 23.49 19.47 10.72
N ALA A 10 23.99 19.27 11.93
CA ALA A 10 25.35 18.81 12.16
C ALA A 10 25.56 17.38 11.60
N GLU A 11 24.62 16.47 11.82
CA GLU A 11 24.64 15.12 11.24
C GLU A 11 24.62 15.18 9.70
N LEU A 12 23.73 15.97 9.08
CA LEU A 12 23.69 16.13 7.63
C LEU A 12 24.94 16.81 7.08
N ALA A 13 25.52 17.78 7.78
CA ALA A 13 26.78 18.39 7.42
C ALA A 13 27.96 17.41 7.53
N GLN A 14 27.93 16.50 8.52
CA GLN A 14 28.90 15.40 8.62
C GLN A 14 28.73 14.41 7.46
N LEU A 15 27.50 14.06 7.10
CA LEU A 15 27.22 13.21 5.94
C LEU A 15 27.66 13.89 4.64
N GLU A 16 27.41 15.18 4.48
CA GLU A 16 27.88 15.99 3.34
C GLU A 16 29.41 16.02 3.28
N ALA A 17 30.08 16.27 4.42
CA ALA A 17 31.54 16.24 4.52
C ALA A 17 32.13 14.84 4.24
N ALA A 18 31.39 13.78 4.57
CA ALA A 18 31.74 12.40 4.24
C ALA A 18 31.40 12.02 2.79
N GLY A 19 30.89 12.94 1.98
CA GLY A 19 30.53 12.70 0.58
C GLY A 19 29.30 11.79 0.40
N VAL A 20 28.45 11.66 1.43
CA VAL A 20 27.23 10.86 1.33
C VAL A 20 26.26 11.52 0.35
N LEU A 21 25.87 10.75 -0.67
CA LEU A 21 25.01 11.21 -1.74
C LEU A 21 23.64 11.65 -1.18
N GLY A 22 23.18 12.80 -1.67
CA GLY A 22 21.93 13.43 -1.22
C GLY A 22 22.03 14.31 0.03
N ALA A 23 23.10 14.22 0.82
CA ALA A 23 23.23 14.95 2.08
C ALA A 23 23.16 16.47 1.92
N ARG A 24 23.82 17.01 0.88
CA ARG A 24 23.76 18.45 0.56
C ARG A 24 22.35 18.93 0.24
N GLY A 25 21.60 18.17 -0.55
CA GLY A 25 20.22 18.52 -0.91
C GLY A 25 19.28 18.44 0.30
N ALA A 26 19.44 17.42 1.13
CA ALA A 26 18.70 17.30 2.39
C ALA A 26 19.05 18.41 3.38
N HIS A 27 20.31 18.82 3.46
CA HIS A 27 20.74 19.95 4.28
C HIS A 27 20.12 21.26 3.77
N ALA A 28 20.09 21.48 2.46
CA ALA A 28 19.42 22.62 1.83
C ALA A 28 17.89 22.60 2.06
N PHE A 29 17.26 21.42 2.06
CA PHE A 29 15.83 21.25 2.35
C PHE A 29 15.44 21.73 3.76
N LEU A 30 16.35 21.58 4.74
CA LEU A 30 16.17 22.00 6.14
C LEU A 30 16.66 23.43 6.45
N ALA A 31 17.09 24.20 5.46
CA ALA A 31 17.50 25.58 5.74
C ALA A 31 16.28 26.37 6.27
N PRO A 32 16.45 27.31 7.23
CA PRO A 32 15.33 28.04 7.84
C PRO A 32 14.42 28.76 6.85
N ASP A 33 14.99 29.21 5.73
CA ASP A 33 14.26 29.89 4.63
C ASP A 33 14.05 28.97 3.43
N ALA A 34 14.27 27.66 3.59
CA ALA A 34 14.08 26.69 2.53
C ALA A 34 12.59 26.56 2.21
N PRO A 35 12.21 26.65 0.93
CA PRO A 35 10.83 26.40 0.52
C PRO A 35 10.30 25.02 0.93
N GLY A 36 11.20 24.04 1.13
CA GLY A 36 10.85 22.67 1.54
C GLY A 36 10.25 22.57 2.93
N THR A 37 10.79 23.28 3.93
CA THR A 37 10.26 23.23 5.31
C THR A 37 8.90 23.92 5.38
N ALA A 38 8.76 25.09 4.75
CA ALA A 38 7.48 25.79 4.66
C ALA A 38 6.40 24.97 3.93
N ALA A 39 6.79 24.19 2.91
CA ALA A 39 5.88 23.31 2.19
C ALA A 39 5.38 22.13 3.06
N LEU A 40 6.16 21.69 4.05
CA LEU A 40 5.74 20.66 5.00
C LEU A 40 4.82 21.17 6.10
N ASP A 41 4.90 22.47 6.44
CA ASP A 41 4.01 23.08 7.44
C ASP A 41 2.52 23.02 7.02
N GLY A 42 2.26 22.88 5.71
CA GLY A 42 0.93 22.68 5.19
C GLY A 42 0.37 21.27 5.42
N PHE A 43 1.16 20.27 5.80
CA PHE A 43 0.66 18.89 5.99
C PHE A 43 0.39 18.60 7.45
N ASP A 44 -0.86 18.30 7.77
CA ASP A 44 -1.24 17.74 9.05
C ASP A 44 -0.97 16.23 9.07
N SER A 45 -0.99 15.71 10.28
CA SER A 45 -0.75 14.34 10.67
C SER A 45 -1.65 13.29 10.05
N ASP A 46 -2.88 13.67 9.72
CA ASP A 46 -3.88 12.80 9.10
C ASP A 46 -3.79 12.85 7.56
N GLY A 47 -2.74 13.48 7.05
CA GLY A 47 -2.46 13.73 5.64
C GLY A 47 -3.20 14.95 5.08
N SER A 48 -4.07 15.59 5.86
CA SER A 48 -4.80 16.75 5.37
C SER A 48 -3.86 17.93 5.15
N LEU A 49 -4.26 18.81 4.24
CA LEU A 49 -3.49 19.97 3.83
C LEU A 49 -4.14 21.23 4.39
N THR A 50 -3.35 22.17 4.90
CA THR A 50 -3.82 23.53 5.19
C THR A 50 -3.38 24.43 4.06
N ALA A 51 -4.34 24.95 3.30
CA ALA A 51 -4.10 25.88 2.22
C ALA A 51 -3.58 27.23 2.75
N PRO A 52 -2.95 28.06 1.89
CA PRO A 52 -2.41 29.36 2.31
C PRO A 52 -3.45 30.32 2.92
N ASP A 53 -4.73 30.15 2.58
CA ASP A 53 -5.87 30.89 3.14
C ASP A 53 -6.38 30.31 4.46
N GLY A 54 -5.74 29.26 4.98
CA GLY A 54 -6.12 28.54 6.19
C GLY A 54 -7.18 27.45 5.96
N ALA A 55 -7.67 27.26 4.73
CA ALA A 55 -8.67 26.24 4.45
C ALA A 55 -8.06 24.83 4.57
N ARG A 56 -8.71 23.96 5.32
CA ARG A 56 -8.31 22.55 5.42
C ARG A 56 -8.84 21.76 4.23
N VAL A 57 -7.94 21.06 3.56
CA VAL A 57 -8.15 20.21 2.40
C VAL A 57 -7.95 18.77 2.85
N GLU A 58 -9.04 18.01 2.88
CA GLU A 58 -8.99 16.62 3.34
C GLU A 58 -8.19 15.73 2.38
N THR A 59 -7.54 14.71 2.95
CA THR A 59 -6.87 13.67 2.17
C THR A 59 -7.89 12.89 1.36
N PRO A 60 -7.78 12.79 0.02
CA PRO A 60 -8.72 12.01 -0.77
C PRO A 60 -8.55 10.50 -0.47
N ALA A 61 -9.59 9.71 -0.71
CA ALA A 61 -9.53 8.24 -0.60
C ALA A 61 -8.42 7.63 -1.47
N LEU A 62 -8.06 8.29 -2.58
CA LEU A 62 -7.01 7.88 -3.49
C LEU A 62 -5.60 7.99 -2.92
N ALA A 63 -5.43 8.73 -1.82
CA ALA A 63 -4.14 8.81 -1.17
C ALA A 63 -3.70 7.42 -0.71
N PHE A 64 -2.45 7.08 -1.01
CA PHE A 64 -1.81 5.81 -0.65
C PHE A 64 -2.40 4.56 -1.29
N LEU A 65 -3.34 4.67 -2.24
CA LEU A 65 -3.82 3.53 -3.01
C LEU A 65 -2.78 3.05 -4.02
N ASP A 66 -2.52 1.75 -4.00
CA ASP A 66 -1.72 1.09 -5.01
C ASP A 66 -2.57 0.84 -6.28
N GLN A 67 -1.96 1.03 -7.45
CA GLN A 67 -2.62 1.00 -8.75
C GLN A 67 -3.29 -0.35 -9.04
N TYR A 68 -2.81 -1.43 -8.43
CA TYR A 68 -3.38 -2.76 -8.66
C TYR A 68 -4.83 -2.90 -8.22
N LYS A 69 -5.33 -2.01 -7.34
CA LYS A 69 -6.72 -2.04 -6.89
C LYS A 69 -7.69 -1.79 -8.05
N TRP A 70 -7.34 -0.86 -8.94
CA TRP A 70 -8.09 -0.63 -10.17
C TRP A 70 -8.03 -1.85 -11.09
N SER A 71 -6.86 -2.45 -11.22
CA SER A 71 -6.66 -3.56 -12.16
C SER A 71 -7.33 -4.86 -11.73
N MET A 72 -7.49 -5.06 -10.42
CA MET A 72 -8.19 -6.21 -9.85
C MET A 72 -9.71 -6.04 -9.81
N LEU A 73 -10.21 -4.80 -9.75
CA LEU A 73 -11.64 -4.51 -9.56
C LEU A 73 -12.55 -5.26 -10.55
N PRO A 74 -12.28 -5.33 -11.86
CA PRO A 74 -13.11 -6.08 -12.79
C PRO A 74 -13.25 -7.57 -12.43
N ALA A 75 -12.14 -8.22 -12.06
CA ALA A 75 -12.16 -9.63 -11.63
C ALA A 75 -12.94 -9.82 -10.32
N ILE A 76 -12.76 -8.92 -9.35
CA ILE A 76 -13.51 -8.93 -8.09
C ILE A 76 -15.02 -8.82 -8.36
N ARG A 77 -15.44 -7.83 -9.15
CA ARG A 77 -16.85 -7.61 -9.48
C ARG A 77 -17.47 -8.79 -10.21
N ARG A 78 -16.69 -9.45 -11.06
CA ARG A 78 -17.18 -10.62 -11.80
C ARG A 78 -17.40 -11.83 -10.90
N VAL A 79 -16.48 -12.10 -9.97
CA VAL A 79 -16.65 -13.15 -8.95
C VAL A 79 -17.83 -12.83 -8.02
N GLU A 80 -17.98 -11.57 -7.60
CA GLU A 80 -19.13 -11.14 -6.82
C GLU A 80 -20.44 -11.42 -7.57
N ALA A 81 -20.55 -11.02 -8.84
CA ALA A 81 -21.73 -11.25 -9.65
C ALA A 81 -22.08 -12.75 -9.74
N ASP A 82 -21.09 -13.61 -10.01
CA ASP A 82 -21.25 -15.07 -10.08
C ASP A 82 -21.81 -15.68 -8.79
N LEU A 83 -21.40 -15.14 -7.64
CA LEU A 83 -21.80 -15.63 -6.32
C LEU A 83 -23.08 -14.96 -5.79
N GLY A 84 -23.71 -14.08 -6.58
CA GLY A 84 -24.97 -13.41 -6.23
C GLY A 84 -24.80 -12.03 -5.57
N GLY A 85 -23.67 -11.37 -5.79
CA GLY A 85 -23.36 -10.01 -5.34
C GLY A 85 -22.93 -9.89 -3.86
N ASP A 86 -22.82 -11.00 -3.13
CA ASP A 86 -22.59 -11.01 -1.68
C ASP A 86 -21.32 -11.79 -1.32
N VAL A 87 -20.16 -11.28 -1.77
CA VAL A 87 -18.84 -11.71 -1.27
C VAL A 87 -18.37 -10.69 -0.24
N HIS A 88 -18.46 -11.08 1.02
CA HIS A 88 -18.03 -10.27 2.15
C HIS A 88 -16.71 -10.83 2.68
N VAL A 89 -15.74 -9.96 2.94
CA VAL A 89 -14.38 -10.37 3.32
C VAL A 89 -13.94 -9.62 4.56
N ILE A 90 -13.27 -10.34 5.47
CA ILE A 90 -12.56 -9.73 6.60
C ILE A 90 -11.08 -9.72 6.27
N PHE A 91 -10.49 -8.53 6.26
CA PHE A 91 -9.06 -8.30 6.17
C PHE A 91 -8.51 -8.05 7.57
N ALA A 92 -7.36 -8.60 7.90
CA ALA A 92 -6.70 -8.37 9.18
C ALA A 92 -5.28 -7.85 8.96
N LEU A 93 -4.92 -6.81 9.70
CA LEU A 93 -3.56 -6.29 9.77
C LEU A 93 -2.72 -7.20 10.64
N ASN A 94 -1.60 -7.65 10.08
CA ASN A 94 -0.58 -8.42 10.76
C ASN A 94 0.66 -7.57 10.91
N LEU A 95 0.83 -7.02 12.11
CA LEU A 95 2.03 -6.30 12.52
C LEU A 95 3.08 -7.30 13.00
N ARG A 96 4.14 -7.43 12.20
CA ARG A 96 5.15 -8.48 12.33
C ARG A 96 6.32 -8.05 13.22
N THR A 97 6.60 -6.75 13.29
CA THR A 97 7.66 -6.24 14.16
C THR A 97 7.21 -6.30 15.61
N ALA A 98 7.89 -7.14 16.42
CA ALA A 98 7.54 -7.38 17.82
C ALA A 98 7.48 -6.08 18.62
N ALA A 99 8.50 -5.23 18.56
CA ALA A 99 8.54 -3.95 19.28
C ALA A 99 7.31 -3.06 18.97
N ALA A 100 6.92 -2.94 17.70
CA ALA A 100 5.75 -2.16 17.31
C ALA A 100 4.43 -2.77 17.79
N ARG A 101 4.31 -4.10 17.71
CA ARG A 101 3.14 -4.83 18.21
C ARG A 101 3.00 -4.69 19.71
N ASP A 102 4.10 -4.88 20.44
CA ASP A 102 4.12 -4.87 21.90
C ASP A 102 3.87 -3.43 22.41
N ALA A 103 4.44 -2.41 21.76
CA ALA A 103 4.15 -0.99 22.05
C ALA A 103 2.68 -0.63 21.83
N LEU A 104 2.06 -1.07 20.73
CA LEU A 104 0.64 -0.84 20.48
C LEU A 104 -0.26 -1.57 21.49
N ALA A 105 0.07 -2.82 21.83
CA ALA A 105 -0.69 -3.59 22.80
C ALA A 105 -0.60 -2.96 24.20
N ALA A 106 0.59 -2.55 24.62
CA ALA A 106 0.81 -1.87 25.89
C ALA A 106 0.11 -0.49 25.95
N SER A 107 0.14 0.27 24.85
CA SER A 107 -0.60 1.53 24.79
C SER A 107 -2.11 1.29 24.77
N ALA A 108 -2.61 0.26 24.09
CA ALA A 108 -4.04 -0.03 24.02
C ALA A 108 -4.60 -0.49 25.38
N SER A 109 -3.84 -1.25 26.16
CA SER A 109 -4.27 -1.73 27.48
C SER A 109 -4.42 -0.62 28.52
N THR A 110 -3.75 0.51 28.31
CA THR A 110 -3.73 1.66 29.21
C THR A 110 -4.46 2.88 28.66
N GLY A 111 -4.94 2.84 27.41
CA GLY A 111 -5.46 4.02 26.71
C GLY A 111 -4.37 5.08 26.45
N GLY A 112 -3.11 4.66 26.33
CA GLY A 112 -1.95 5.54 26.12
C GLY A 112 -2.00 6.33 24.82
N ALA A 113 -1.06 7.28 24.69
CA ALA A 113 -1.01 8.24 23.59
C ALA A 113 -0.91 7.56 22.21
N LEU A 114 -0.07 6.53 22.06
CA LEU A 114 0.11 5.82 20.78
C LEU A 114 -1.19 5.18 20.27
N PHE A 115 -1.96 4.53 21.16
CA PHE A 115 -3.26 3.95 20.81
C PHE A 115 -4.28 5.04 20.48
N THR A 116 -4.30 6.13 21.24
CA THR A 116 -5.17 7.28 20.96
C THR A 116 -4.88 7.89 19.59
N GLU A 117 -3.60 8.07 19.24
CA GLU A 117 -3.15 8.52 17.92
C GLU A 117 -3.60 7.56 16.81
N LEU A 118 -3.49 6.24 17.04
CA LEU A 118 -3.99 5.24 16.11
C LEU A 118 -5.51 5.36 15.92
N CYS A 119 -6.28 5.52 16.99
CA CYS A 119 -7.73 5.70 16.92
C CYS A 119 -8.10 6.90 16.04
N TYR A 120 -7.41 8.04 16.21
CA TYR A 120 -7.61 9.20 15.35
C TYR A 120 -7.24 8.94 13.89
N ALA A 121 -6.12 8.25 13.64
CA ALA A 121 -5.70 7.89 12.29
C ALA A 121 -6.75 6.99 11.61
N LEU A 122 -7.30 6.00 12.31
CA LEU A 122 -8.36 5.12 11.81
C LEU A 122 -9.68 5.88 11.59
N LEU A 123 -10.08 6.76 12.52
CA LEU A 123 -11.25 7.64 12.35
C LEU A 123 -11.10 8.58 11.14
N SER A 124 -9.87 9.02 10.83
CA SER A 124 -9.62 9.88 9.66
C SER A 124 -10.04 9.21 8.34
N LEU A 125 -10.01 7.87 8.27
CA LEU A 125 -10.41 7.13 7.07
C LEU A 125 -11.90 7.33 6.72
N ARG A 126 -12.75 7.67 7.71
CA ARG A 126 -14.17 8.02 7.48
C ARG A 126 -14.37 9.35 6.76
N ARG A 127 -13.36 10.22 6.78
CA ARG A 127 -13.37 11.53 6.11
C ARG A 127 -12.80 11.47 4.70
N ARG A 128 -11.98 10.45 4.39
CA ARG A 128 -11.36 10.28 3.08
C ARG A 128 -12.39 9.81 2.05
N ARG A 129 -12.92 10.74 1.25
CA ARG A 129 -13.92 10.47 0.21
C ARG A 129 -13.28 10.15 -1.14
N PHE A 130 -13.93 9.29 -1.90
CA PHE A 130 -13.56 9.06 -3.30
C PHE A 130 -13.92 10.28 -4.16
N ASP A 131 -12.91 10.82 -4.82
CA ASP A 131 -13.08 11.73 -5.94
C ASP A 131 -13.30 10.88 -7.20
N ARG A 132 -14.53 10.91 -7.74
CA ARG A 132 -14.90 10.14 -8.93
C ARG A 132 -14.04 10.49 -10.13
N THR A 133 -13.76 11.77 -10.35
CA THR A 133 -12.98 12.23 -11.50
C THR A 133 -11.54 11.72 -11.37
N ALA A 134 -10.91 11.89 -10.21
CA ALA A 134 -9.59 11.35 -9.98
C ALA A 134 -9.55 9.82 -10.08
N PHE A 135 -10.58 9.13 -9.57
CA PHE A 135 -10.71 7.67 -9.68
C PHE A 135 -10.76 7.21 -11.14
N GLN A 136 -11.55 7.87 -11.98
CA GLN A 136 -11.64 7.59 -13.41
C GLN A 136 -10.34 7.91 -14.14
N CYS A 137 -9.66 9.01 -13.78
CA CYS A 137 -8.35 9.35 -14.33
C CYS A 137 -7.28 8.32 -13.95
N ALA A 138 -7.27 7.84 -12.70
CA ALA A 138 -6.37 6.81 -12.19
C ALA A 138 -6.64 5.44 -12.84
N ALA A 139 -7.89 5.16 -13.22
CA ALA A 139 -8.26 3.93 -13.94
C ALA A 139 -7.54 3.80 -15.29
N GLY A 140 -6.97 4.89 -15.84
CA GLY A 140 -5.93 4.81 -16.88
C GLY A 140 -6.35 4.12 -18.18
N GLY A 141 -7.63 4.22 -18.55
CA GLY A 141 -8.20 3.57 -19.73
C GLY A 141 -8.86 2.21 -19.46
N LEU A 142 -8.94 1.77 -18.21
CA LEU A 142 -9.85 0.69 -17.82
C LEU A 142 -11.29 1.05 -18.18
N ALA A 143 -11.95 0.17 -18.93
CA ALA A 143 -13.37 0.29 -19.25
C ALA A 143 -14.23 -0.13 -18.05
N LEU A 144 -14.18 0.64 -16.96
CA LEU A 144 -15.07 0.46 -15.82
C LEU A 144 -16.42 1.10 -16.12
N ASP A 145 -17.50 0.31 -16.04
CA ASP A 145 -18.84 0.85 -16.18
C ASP A 145 -19.23 1.75 -14.99
N ALA A 146 -20.26 2.58 -15.18
CA ALA A 146 -20.72 3.52 -14.17
C ALA A 146 -21.13 2.80 -12.87
N ALA A 147 -21.75 1.62 -12.96
CA ALA A 147 -22.21 0.86 -11.80
C ALA A 147 -21.04 0.35 -10.94
N THR A 148 -19.95 -0.07 -11.58
CA THR A 148 -18.70 -0.49 -10.93
C THR A 148 -18.03 0.68 -10.24
N ILE A 149 -18.00 1.85 -10.89
CA ILE A 149 -17.48 3.07 -10.27
C ILE A 149 -18.36 3.48 -9.08
N ASP A 150 -19.69 3.45 -9.22
CA ASP A 150 -20.65 3.81 -8.15
C ASP A 150 -20.58 2.85 -6.95
N ALA A 151 -20.30 1.57 -7.19
CA ALA A 151 -20.14 0.56 -6.15
C ALA A 151 -18.97 0.91 -5.21
N VAL A 152 -17.89 1.48 -5.75
CA VAL A 152 -16.71 1.91 -4.98
C VAL A 152 -16.84 3.34 -4.49
N CYS A 153 -17.03 4.27 -5.42
CA CYS A 153 -16.95 5.71 -5.16
C CYS A 153 -18.25 6.30 -4.61
N GLY A 154 -19.37 5.59 -4.70
CA GLY A 154 -20.70 6.20 -4.56
C GLY A 154 -21.13 6.97 -5.81
N PRO A 155 -22.40 7.38 -5.87
CA PRO A 155 -22.88 8.27 -6.93
C PRO A 155 -22.19 9.65 -6.82
N ALA A 156 -22.18 10.41 -7.92
CA ALA A 156 -21.44 11.67 -8.00
C ALA A 156 -21.90 12.73 -6.98
N ASP A 157 -23.18 12.72 -6.60
CA ASP A 157 -23.80 13.61 -5.63
C ASP A 157 -23.68 13.14 -4.17
N ALA A 158 -23.28 11.88 -3.95
CA ALA A 158 -23.03 11.30 -2.63
C ALA A 158 -21.77 10.42 -2.64
N PRO A 159 -20.57 11.04 -2.76
CA PRO A 159 -19.32 10.30 -2.76
C PRO A 159 -19.12 9.56 -1.43
N ARG A 160 -18.81 8.27 -1.52
CA ARG A 160 -18.52 7.39 -0.39
C ARG A 160 -17.15 7.70 0.21
N ALA A 161 -17.03 7.45 1.50
CA ALA A 161 -15.76 7.39 2.20
C ALA A 161 -15.11 6.00 2.05
N LEU A 162 -13.81 5.92 2.37
CA LEU A 162 -13.10 4.63 2.49
C LEU A 162 -13.73 3.73 3.56
N VAL A 163 -14.14 4.31 4.68
CA VAL A 163 -14.70 3.61 5.85
C VAL A 163 -16.04 4.24 6.21
N ASP A 164 -17.05 3.40 6.47
CA ASP A 164 -18.34 3.87 6.94
C ASP A 164 -18.35 4.00 8.48
N ASP A 165 -17.75 3.02 9.18
CA ASP A 165 -17.70 2.99 10.65
C ASP A 165 -16.37 2.48 11.23
N VAL A 166 -16.04 2.92 12.45
CA VAL A 166 -14.84 2.52 13.19
C VAL A 166 -15.21 2.18 14.63
N HIS A 167 -14.91 0.96 15.07
CA HIS A 167 -15.16 0.51 16.44
C HIS A 167 -13.87 0.21 17.19
N PHE A 168 -13.81 0.69 18.43
CA PHE A 168 -12.74 0.42 19.38
C PHE A 168 -13.30 -0.46 20.48
N ASP A 169 -13.16 -1.79 20.35
CA ASP A 169 -13.75 -2.73 21.30
C ASP A 169 -12.67 -3.37 22.19
N SER A 170 -12.97 -3.46 23.49
CA SER A 170 -12.17 -4.21 24.46
C SER A 170 -12.68 -5.63 24.68
N ALA A 171 -13.92 -5.95 24.25
CA ALA A 171 -14.55 -7.25 24.38
C ALA A 171 -14.90 -7.87 23.02
N ARG A 172 -14.98 -9.21 22.95
CA ARG A 172 -15.20 -9.93 21.70
C ARG A 172 -16.70 -10.11 21.45
N THR A 173 -17.33 -9.17 20.76
CA THR A 173 -18.62 -9.44 20.12
C THR A 173 -18.33 -9.99 18.72
N VAL A 174 -18.50 -11.31 18.51
CA VAL A 174 -18.46 -11.89 17.16
C VAL A 174 -19.68 -11.36 16.43
N VAL A 175 -19.50 -10.34 15.61
CA VAL A 175 -20.56 -9.87 14.72
C VAL A 175 -20.57 -10.82 13.54
N THR A 176 -21.47 -11.80 13.54
CA THR A 176 -21.87 -12.41 12.27
C THR A 176 -22.48 -11.32 11.41
N PRO A 177 -22.17 -11.25 10.10
CA PRO A 177 -22.80 -10.32 9.16
C PRO A 177 -24.28 -10.71 8.91
N ASP A 178 -25.09 -10.73 9.99
CA ASP A 178 -26.49 -11.17 9.97
C ASP A 178 -27.47 -10.01 9.78
N ASN A 179 -27.02 -8.77 9.97
CA ASN A 179 -27.80 -7.57 9.66
C ASN A 179 -27.52 -7.10 8.23
N ALA A 180 -28.56 -7.04 7.39
CA ALA A 180 -28.46 -6.57 5.99
C ALA A 180 -27.77 -5.20 5.82
N ASN A 181 -27.76 -4.36 6.87
CA ASN A 181 -27.04 -3.09 6.91
C ASN A 181 -25.52 -3.23 7.09
N SER A 182 -25.02 -4.21 7.85
CA SER A 182 -23.57 -4.45 8.00
C SER A 182 -22.96 -4.98 6.71
N ARG A 183 -23.75 -5.66 5.87
CA ARG A 183 -23.29 -6.21 4.59
C ARG A 183 -22.96 -5.15 3.54
N ARG A 184 -23.47 -3.92 3.67
CA ARG A 184 -23.25 -2.86 2.66
C ARG A 184 -22.10 -1.93 3.02
N GLY A 185 -21.77 -1.84 4.31
CA GLY A 185 -20.78 -0.94 4.85
C GLY A 185 -19.37 -1.52 4.85
N VAL A 186 -18.39 -0.64 5.07
CA VAL A 186 -17.02 -0.99 5.41
C VAL A 186 -16.74 -0.54 6.84
N THR A 187 -16.36 -1.49 7.67
CA THR A 187 -16.17 -1.27 9.10
C THR A 187 -14.74 -1.62 9.49
N VAL A 188 -14.06 -0.71 10.17
CA VAL A 188 -12.76 -0.99 10.81
C VAL A 188 -13.00 -1.30 12.28
N ARG A 189 -12.37 -2.34 12.80
CA ARG A 189 -12.41 -2.71 14.22
C ARG A 189 -11.01 -2.86 14.78
N THR A 190 -10.80 -2.37 16.00
CA THR A 190 -9.62 -2.72 16.78
C THR A 190 -10.01 -3.60 17.96
N ARG A 191 -9.20 -4.61 18.26
CA ARG A 191 -9.40 -5.50 19.41
C ARG A 191 -8.09 -5.75 20.12
N LEU A 192 -8.03 -5.50 21.42
CA LEU A 192 -6.90 -5.94 22.24
C LEU A 192 -7.07 -7.42 22.59
N GLN A 193 -6.27 -8.28 21.98
CA GLN A 193 -6.12 -9.66 22.41
C GLN A 193 -5.26 -9.70 23.67
N ARG A 194 -5.80 -10.30 24.73
CA ARG A 194 -5.02 -10.60 25.93
C ARG A 194 -4.02 -11.70 25.60
N ALA A 195 -2.91 -11.71 26.35
CA ALA A 195 -1.97 -12.81 26.28
C ALA A 195 -2.70 -14.13 26.60
N ASP A 196 -2.36 -15.17 25.86
CA ASP A 196 -2.89 -16.51 26.05
C ASP A 196 -1.79 -17.38 26.66
N GLU A 197 -1.90 -17.64 27.95
CA GLU A 197 -0.93 -18.45 28.71
C GLU A 197 -0.83 -19.89 28.18
N ALA A 198 -1.92 -20.43 27.62
CA ALA A 198 -1.95 -21.81 27.13
C ALA A 198 -1.18 -21.95 25.81
N THR A 199 -1.20 -20.93 24.96
CA THR A 199 -0.47 -20.91 23.68
C THR A 199 0.87 -20.18 23.75
N GLY A 200 1.12 -19.42 24.82
CA GLY A 200 2.27 -18.53 24.94
C GLY A 200 2.20 -17.31 24.01
N GLU A 201 1.04 -17.03 23.39
CA GLU A 201 0.86 -15.85 22.54
C GLU A 201 0.83 -14.59 23.41
N ALA A 202 1.73 -13.64 23.12
CA ALA A 202 1.74 -12.33 23.77
C ALA A 202 0.49 -11.52 23.41
N ALA A 203 0.14 -10.56 24.28
CA ALA A 203 -0.94 -9.62 23.99
C ALA A 203 -0.66 -8.87 22.69
N ARG A 204 -1.69 -8.66 21.87
CA ARG A 204 -1.58 -7.93 20.60
C ARG A 204 -2.83 -7.10 20.32
N LEU A 205 -2.66 -5.99 19.62
CA LEU A 205 -3.77 -5.23 19.07
C LEU A 205 -4.07 -5.74 17.65
N ASP A 206 -5.23 -6.36 17.47
CA ASP A 206 -5.74 -6.68 16.14
C ASP A 206 -6.40 -5.44 15.53
N VAL A 207 -6.19 -5.25 14.23
CA VAL A 207 -6.93 -4.28 13.43
C VAL A 207 -7.53 -5.02 12.25
N GLU A 208 -8.85 -5.12 12.23
CA GLU A 208 -9.63 -5.85 11.23
C GLU A 208 -10.51 -4.88 10.42
N VAL A 209 -10.76 -5.23 9.17
CA VAL A 209 -11.66 -4.49 8.28
C VAL A 209 -12.59 -5.48 7.61
N GLU A 210 -13.88 -5.21 7.66
CA GLU A 210 -14.90 -6.07 7.07
C GLU A 210 -15.85 -5.28 6.16
N GLY A 211 -16.47 -5.98 5.21
CA GLY A 211 -17.36 -5.39 4.22
C GLY A 211 -17.36 -6.15 2.89
N PRO A 212 -18.08 -5.62 1.88
CA PRO A 212 -18.02 -6.16 0.51
C PRO A 212 -16.60 -6.17 -0.03
N TRP A 213 -16.22 -7.23 -0.75
CA TRP A 213 -14.86 -7.40 -1.25
C TRP A 213 -14.39 -6.21 -2.11
N HIS A 214 -15.22 -5.79 -3.07
CA HIS A 214 -14.93 -4.64 -3.93
C HIS A 214 -14.76 -3.31 -3.18
N ARG A 215 -15.18 -3.20 -1.91
CA ARG A 215 -14.98 -1.99 -1.08
C ARG A 215 -13.80 -2.16 -0.12
N VAL A 216 -13.69 -3.30 0.57
CA VAL A 216 -12.62 -3.54 1.54
C VAL A 216 -11.25 -3.66 0.89
N SER A 217 -11.16 -4.14 -0.36
CA SER A 217 -9.88 -4.23 -1.06
C SER A 217 -9.14 -2.89 -1.10
N TRP A 218 -9.85 -1.77 -1.18
CA TRP A 218 -9.27 -0.41 -1.17
C TRP A 218 -8.67 0.02 0.17
N LEU A 219 -8.90 -0.72 1.25
CA LEU A 219 -8.37 -0.39 2.57
C LEU A 219 -7.04 -1.04 2.89
N GLU A 220 -6.56 -2.01 2.11
CA GLU A 220 -5.29 -2.68 2.38
C GLU A 220 -4.14 -1.67 2.59
N THR A 221 -3.95 -0.74 1.65
CA THR A 221 -2.81 0.18 1.68
C THR A 221 -3.05 1.41 2.56
N PRO A 222 -4.23 2.07 2.61
CA PRO A 222 -4.47 3.17 3.53
C PRO A 222 -4.47 2.73 4.99
N LEU A 223 -4.91 1.50 5.30
CA LEU A 223 -4.87 0.97 6.67
C LEU A 223 -3.44 0.76 7.15
N MET A 224 -2.60 0.09 6.33
CA MET A 224 -1.18 -0.07 6.64
C MET A 224 -0.49 1.29 6.78
N GLN A 225 -0.84 2.23 5.91
CA GLN A 225 -0.27 3.57 5.94
C GLN A 225 -0.65 4.31 7.23
N ALA A 226 -1.92 4.27 7.65
CA ALA A 226 -2.37 4.88 8.90
C ALA A 226 -1.62 4.32 10.11
N VAL A 227 -1.49 2.99 10.21
CA VAL A 227 -0.73 2.35 11.31
C VAL A 227 0.75 2.71 11.25
N HIS A 228 1.37 2.65 10.07
CA HIS A 228 2.78 2.97 9.89
C HIS A 228 3.10 4.43 10.23
N GLU A 229 2.30 5.38 9.72
CA GLU A 229 2.48 6.80 10.00
C GLU A 229 2.30 7.09 11.49
N THR A 230 1.29 6.51 12.17
CA THR A 230 1.13 6.64 13.63
C THR A 230 2.39 6.18 14.36
N LEU A 231 2.91 4.99 14.05
CA LEU A 231 4.12 4.46 14.71
C LEU A 231 5.35 5.35 14.45
N LEU A 232 5.53 5.81 13.21
CA LEU A 232 6.62 6.70 12.83
C LEU A 232 6.54 8.04 13.58
N ARG A 233 5.36 8.66 13.56
CA ARG A 233 5.08 9.96 14.18
C ARG A 233 5.26 9.93 15.68
N HIS A 234 4.74 8.88 16.32
CA HIS A 234 4.94 8.64 17.75
C HIS A 234 6.44 8.56 18.09
N ARG A 235 7.20 7.79 17.31
CA ARG A 235 8.64 7.62 17.53
C ARG A 235 9.41 8.92 17.43
N ILE A 236 9.13 9.75 16.43
CA ILE A 236 9.84 11.02 16.23
C ILE A 236 9.34 12.14 17.16
N GLY A 237 8.44 11.84 18.10
CA GLY A 237 7.88 12.83 19.04
C GLY A 237 6.97 13.86 18.38
N CYS A 238 6.29 13.46 17.30
CA CYS A 238 5.45 14.28 16.44
C CYS A 238 4.02 13.71 16.50
N PRO A 239 3.24 13.96 17.57
CA PRO A 239 1.95 13.30 17.75
C PRO A 239 1.04 13.50 16.56
N ALA A 240 0.34 12.44 16.14
CA ALA A 240 -0.44 12.42 14.92
C ALA A 240 -1.76 13.22 15.00
N ASN A 241 -1.97 14.03 16.03
CA ASN A 241 -3.06 15.00 16.07
C ASN A 241 -2.85 16.02 17.21
N PRO A 242 -2.47 17.29 16.92
CA PRO A 242 -2.41 18.32 17.95
C PRO A 242 -3.79 18.71 18.51
N TRP A 243 -4.89 18.40 17.80
CA TRP A 243 -6.27 18.73 18.19
C TRP A 243 -6.89 17.77 19.21
N ALA A 244 -6.22 16.66 19.54
CA ALA A 244 -6.68 15.73 20.56
C ALA A 244 -6.83 16.39 21.95
N CYS A 245 -6.22 17.56 22.17
CA CYS A 245 -6.33 18.33 23.40
C CYS A 245 -7.49 19.34 23.42
N GLU A 246 -8.07 19.73 22.28
CA GLU A 246 -9.10 20.79 22.23
C GLU A 246 -10.54 20.24 22.16
N HIS A 247 -10.71 18.97 21.79
CA HIS A 247 -12.00 18.29 21.91
C HIS A 247 -11.95 17.31 23.08
N ASP A 248 -12.67 17.65 24.16
CA ASP A 248 -12.97 16.79 25.32
C ASP A 248 -13.65 15.44 24.98
N ALA A 249 -13.78 15.13 23.69
CA ALA A 249 -14.01 13.79 23.20
C ALA A 249 -12.69 13.00 23.20
N THR A 250 -12.14 12.75 24.39
CA THR A 250 -11.46 11.46 24.56
C THR A 250 -12.43 10.41 24.02
N PRO A 251 -12.00 9.46 23.16
CA PRO A 251 -12.86 8.34 22.79
C PRO A 251 -13.29 7.74 24.13
N ARG A 252 -14.54 7.98 24.56
CA ARG A 252 -14.98 7.58 25.88
C ARG A 252 -14.77 6.08 25.90
N ALA A 253 -13.78 5.63 26.67
CA ALA A 253 -13.51 4.22 26.89
C ALA A 253 -14.86 3.62 27.21
N CYS A 254 -15.36 2.74 26.35
CA CYS A 254 -16.72 2.22 26.37
C CYS A 254 -17.17 1.98 27.81
N GLU A 255 -17.91 2.93 28.38
CA GLU A 255 -18.69 2.69 29.57
C GLU A 255 -19.73 1.68 29.10
N SER A 256 -19.52 0.42 29.50
CA SER A 256 -20.45 -0.67 29.27
C SER A 256 -21.80 -0.20 29.78
N THR A 257 -22.69 0.19 28.87
CA THR A 257 -24.07 0.47 29.22
C THR A 257 -24.63 -0.89 29.66
N PRO A 258 -25.10 -1.05 30.91
CA PRO A 258 -25.63 -2.34 31.34
C PRO A 258 -26.82 -2.70 30.44
N ALA A 259 -26.78 -3.90 29.87
CA ALA A 259 -27.84 -4.45 29.05
C ALA A 259 -29.09 -4.70 29.89
N SER A 260 -29.91 -3.67 30.12
CA SER A 260 -31.30 -3.84 30.52
C SER A 260 -32.17 -3.81 29.26
N ALA A 261 -32.64 -5.00 28.87
CA ALA A 261 -33.64 -5.16 27.83
C ALA A 261 -34.97 -4.57 28.30
N GLU A 262 -35.28 -3.34 27.89
CA GLU A 262 -36.67 -2.87 27.83
C GLU A 262 -37.01 -2.51 26.39
N ALA A 263 -38.02 -3.20 25.87
CA ALA A 263 -38.56 -2.99 24.54
C ALA A 263 -39.17 -1.58 24.45
N HIS A 264 -38.46 -0.66 23.80
CA HIS A 264 -39.03 0.62 23.39
C HIS A 264 -39.75 0.47 22.05
N THR A 265 -41.04 0.77 22.07
CA THR A 265 -41.90 0.96 20.90
C THR A 265 -41.42 2.16 20.07
N PRO A 266 -41.61 2.15 18.74
CA PRO A 266 -41.06 3.19 17.87
C PRO A 266 -41.90 4.48 18.01
N SER A 267 -41.32 5.51 18.62
CA SER A 267 -41.81 6.87 18.54
C SER A 267 -41.29 7.56 17.27
N GLU A 268 -42.09 8.51 16.78
CA GLU A 268 -42.05 9.20 15.49
C GLU A 268 -40.68 9.79 15.07
N PRO A 269 -40.44 9.96 13.75
CA PRO A 269 -39.18 10.47 13.24
C PRO A 269 -38.96 11.93 13.65
N VAL A 270 -37.99 12.16 14.54
CA VAL A 270 -37.44 13.49 14.80
C VAL A 270 -36.76 13.98 13.52
N ALA A 271 -37.23 15.11 13.00
CA ALA A 271 -36.65 15.78 11.85
C ALA A 271 -35.17 16.10 12.13
N MET A 272 -34.27 15.39 11.44
CA MET A 272 -32.86 15.73 11.42
C MET A 272 -32.68 17.11 10.80
N ALA A 273 -32.10 18.03 11.59
CA ALA A 273 -31.64 19.31 11.11
C ALA A 273 -30.75 19.13 9.88
N SER A 274 -31.00 19.96 8.86
CA SER A 274 -30.28 20.02 7.59
C SER A 274 -28.77 19.92 7.80
N ALA A 275 -28.14 18.96 7.12
CA ALA A 275 -26.69 18.79 7.09
C ALA A 275 -25.99 20.13 6.76
N PRO A 276 -24.85 20.45 7.40
CA PRO A 276 -24.06 21.62 7.05
C PRO A 276 -23.69 21.57 5.58
N ALA A 277 -23.65 22.75 4.93
CA ALA A 277 -23.28 22.92 3.53
C ALA A 277 -22.08 22.03 3.17
N GLN A 278 -22.23 21.23 2.10
CA GLN A 278 -21.19 20.32 1.61
C GLN A 278 -19.86 21.09 1.48
N ALA A 279 -18.91 20.83 2.37
CA ALA A 279 -17.53 21.24 2.16
C ALA A 279 -17.10 20.63 0.82
N SER A 280 -16.56 21.45 -0.08
CA SER A 280 -16.08 20.98 -1.39
C SER A 280 -15.08 19.85 -1.14
N VAL A 281 -15.40 18.65 -1.61
CA VAL A 281 -14.48 17.51 -1.54
C VAL A 281 -13.20 17.94 -2.25
N ALA A 282 -12.08 17.94 -1.51
CA ALA A 282 -10.77 18.17 -2.06
C ALA A 282 -10.52 17.15 -3.18
N ASN A 283 -10.57 17.61 -4.42
CA ASN A 283 -10.20 16.79 -5.56
C ASN A 283 -8.66 16.71 -5.67
N ALA A 284 -8.15 15.75 -6.43
CA ALA A 284 -6.69 15.62 -6.66
C ALA A 284 -6.08 16.95 -7.18
N SER A 285 -6.86 17.73 -7.95
CA SER A 285 -6.45 19.05 -8.41
C SER A 285 -6.37 20.11 -7.29
N THR A 286 -7.13 19.97 -6.19
CA THR A 286 -7.04 20.82 -4.99
C THR A 286 -5.78 20.51 -4.20
N VAL A 287 -5.50 19.23 -3.90
CA VAL A 287 -4.22 18.80 -3.28
C VAL A 287 -3.04 19.34 -4.08
N ALA A 288 -3.14 19.24 -5.40
CA ALA A 288 -2.10 19.72 -6.29
C ALA A 288 -2.08 21.27 -6.42
N GLY A 289 -3.17 21.98 -6.11
CA GLY A 289 -3.26 23.44 -6.21
C GLY A 289 -2.75 24.18 -4.98
N VAL A 290 -2.80 23.51 -3.82
CA VAL A 290 -2.38 24.07 -2.52
C VAL A 290 -0.86 24.08 -2.35
N PHE A 291 -0.16 23.18 -3.04
CA PHE A 291 1.24 22.93 -2.81
C PHE A 291 2.13 23.73 -3.78
N ASP A 292 3.18 24.41 -3.28
CA ASP A 292 4.17 25.08 -4.14
C ASP A 292 5.09 24.05 -4.80
N TRP A 293 4.62 23.47 -5.90
CA TRP A 293 5.39 22.52 -6.71
C TRP A 293 6.64 23.15 -7.31
N GLY A 294 6.65 24.47 -7.52
CA GLY A 294 7.85 25.18 -7.92
C GLY A 294 8.90 25.08 -6.82
N ALA A 295 8.53 25.41 -5.58
CA ALA A 295 9.38 25.24 -4.40
C ALA A 295 9.86 23.81 -4.22
N LEU A 296 8.98 22.81 -4.36
CA LEU A 296 9.38 21.41 -4.25
C LEU A 296 10.34 21.01 -5.36
N LYS A 297 10.02 21.36 -6.61
CA LYS A 297 10.87 21.09 -7.76
C LYS A 297 12.23 21.78 -7.60
N ARG A 298 12.28 23.02 -7.10
CA ARG A 298 13.54 23.72 -6.79
C ARG A 298 14.29 23.04 -5.64
N ALA A 299 13.60 22.72 -4.55
CA ALA A 299 14.20 22.05 -3.40
C ALA A 299 14.74 20.65 -3.74
N VAL A 300 14.12 19.94 -4.68
CA VAL A 300 14.55 18.60 -5.11
C VAL A 300 15.57 18.68 -6.26
N LEU A 301 15.35 19.50 -7.29
CA LEU A 301 16.17 19.51 -8.51
C LEU A 301 17.29 20.57 -8.53
N GLU A 302 17.13 21.68 -7.81
CA GLU A 302 18.11 22.79 -7.76
C GLU A 302 19.04 22.70 -6.55
N ALA A 303 18.68 21.96 -5.50
CA ALA A 303 19.51 21.75 -4.30
C ALA A 303 20.73 20.83 -4.52
N GLY A 304 21.10 20.54 -5.77
CA GLY A 304 22.28 19.73 -6.10
C GLY A 304 22.07 18.22 -6.06
N LEU A 305 20.83 17.73 -5.98
CA LEU A 305 20.48 16.30 -6.14
C LEU A 305 20.44 15.87 -7.62
N ARG A 306 21.29 16.45 -8.47
CA ARG A 306 21.41 16.00 -9.84
C ARG A 306 22.19 14.68 -9.82
N PRO A 307 21.70 13.60 -10.46
CA PRO A 307 22.52 12.41 -10.67
C PRO A 307 23.85 12.84 -11.30
N SER A 308 24.96 12.29 -10.81
CA SER A 308 26.33 12.73 -11.12
C SER A 308 26.63 12.82 -12.61
N ASP A 309 25.86 12.15 -13.47
CA ASP A 309 26.15 11.98 -14.90
C ASP A 309 24.98 12.25 -15.86
N ALA A 310 23.93 12.99 -15.48
CA ALA A 310 22.78 13.28 -16.34
C ALA A 310 23.06 14.31 -17.47
N SER A 311 24.22 14.24 -18.12
CA SER A 311 24.65 15.10 -19.23
C SER A 311 23.97 14.80 -20.58
N GLY A 312 22.93 13.96 -20.61
CA GLY A 312 22.29 13.49 -21.85
C GLY A 312 20.76 13.51 -21.89
N PHE A 313 20.07 14.06 -20.89
CA PHE A 313 18.61 14.19 -20.95
C PHE A 313 18.21 15.57 -21.46
N ASP A 314 17.99 15.67 -22.77
CA ASP A 314 17.36 16.82 -23.40
C ASP A 314 15.84 16.58 -23.40
N PRO A 315 15.04 17.32 -22.61
CA PRO A 315 13.59 17.24 -22.72
C PRO A 315 13.19 17.89 -24.05
N ASP A 316 12.97 17.05 -25.06
CA ASP A 316 12.50 17.39 -26.41
C ASP A 316 11.65 18.69 -26.47
N PRO A 317 12.16 19.75 -27.14
CA PRO A 317 11.43 20.99 -27.36
C PRO A 317 10.65 20.90 -28.67
N SER A 318 9.52 20.19 -28.68
CA SER A 318 8.61 20.17 -29.83
C SER A 318 7.14 20.33 -29.44
N SER A 319 6.78 21.55 -29.01
CA SER A 319 5.51 22.14 -29.44
C SER A 319 5.66 23.66 -29.55
N ALA A 320 5.88 24.10 -30.78
CA ALA A 320 5.75 25.50 -31.16
C ALA A 320 4.27 25.90 -31.04
N CYS A 321 3.96 26.74 -30.05
CA CYS A 321 2.82 27.64 -30.12
C CYS A 321 3.39 29.05 -30.10
N THR A 322 3.41 29.65 -31.29
CA THR A 322 3.59 31.07 -31.51
C THR A 322 2.45 31.85 -30.88
N GLU A 323 2.75 32.77 -29.96
CA GLU A 323 1.96 33.99 -29.82
C GLU A 323 2.84 35.15 -29.40
N GLU A 324 2.76 36.20 -30.22
CA GLU A 324 3.45 37.47 -30.11
C GLU A 324 2.81 38.41 -29.07
N ALA A 325 3.64 39.37 -28.65
CA ALA A 325 3.30 40.74 -28.24
C ALA A 325 2.94 41.00 -26.76
N GLY A 326 3.81 41.79 -26.12
CA GLY A 326 3.50 42.47 -24.86
C GLY A 326 4.71 43.16 -24.21
N ARG A 327 5.31 44.14 -24.89
CA ARG A 327 6.34 45.02 -24.33
C ARG A 327 5.78 45.83 -23.14
N GLY A 328 6.46 45.81 -21.99
CA GLY A 328 6.19 46.69 -20.87
C GLY A 328 7.44 46.90 -20.01
N THR A 329 7.94 48.14 -20.02
CA THR A 329 9.23 48.61 -19.52
C THR A 329 9.37 48.70 -18.00
N LEU A 330 10.62 48.46 -17.56
CA LEU A 330 11.28 48.83 -16.30
C LEU A 330 10.77 50.13 -15.65
N ARG A 331 10.57 50.10 -14.33
CA ARG A 331 10.81 51.24 -13.44
C ARG A 331 11.43 50.82 -12.10
N SER A 332 12.36 51.66 -11.68
CA SER A 332 13.27 51.62 -10.54
C SER A 332 12.61 51.93 -9.19
N SER A 333 13.25 51.43 -8.12
CA SER A 333 13.18 51.77 -6.67
C SER A 333 13.03 53.29 -6.37
N PRO A 334 12.62 53.76 -5.15
CA PRO A 334 13.34 53.46 -3.88
C PRO A 334 12.58 53.51 -2.52
N ARG A 335 13.28 52.99 -1.50
CA ARG A 335 13.41 53.41 -0.07
C ARG A 335 12.22 53.36 0.93
N ALA A 336 12.39 52.45 1.89
CA ALA A 336 12.35 52.57 3.36
C ALA A 336 11.61 53.75 4.05
N THR A 337 10.73 53.39 4.99
CA THR A 337 10.55 54.09 6.28
C THR A 337 10.22 53.11 7.40
N SER A 338 10.92 53.28 8.53
CA SER A 338 10.77 52.60 9.80
C SER A 338 9.46 52.98 10.52
N HIS A 339 8.76 52.02 11.14
CA HIS A 339 7.88 52.33 12.26
C HIS A 339 7.96 51.29 13.40
N ARG A 340 8.55 51.78 14.50
CA ARG A 340 8.17 51.64 15.92
C ARG A 340 7.28 50.46 16.34
N THR A 341 7.87 49.65 17.20
CA THR A 341 7.30 48.70 18.15
C THR A 341 6.27 49.35 19.09
N THR A 342 5.09 48.74 19.17
CA THR A 342 4.19 48.83 20.33
C THR A 342 4.10 47.45 20.97
N LEU A 343 4.64 47.31 22.18
CA LEU A 343 4.45 46.16 23.05
C LEU A 343 2.99 46.10 23.50
N GLY A 344 2.23 45.18 22.93
CA GLY A 344 0.95 44.74 23.48
C GLY A 344 1.17 43.73 24.60
N ARG A 345 0.50 43.93 25.75
CA ARG A 345 0.44 42.98 26.86
C ARG A 345 -0.23 41.68 26.37
N ALA A 346 0.54 40.59 26.35
CA ALA A 346 0.02 39.24 26.20
C ALA A 346 -0.87 38.90 27.41
N THR A 347 -2.05 38.33 27.13
CA THR A 347 -2.96 37.86 28.17
C THR A 347 -2.65 36.41 28.51
N ALA A 348 -3.09 35.92 29.67
CA ALA A 348 -2.84 34.55 30.13
C ALA A 348 -3.38 33.43 29.21
N ALA A 349 -4.15 33.78 28.16
CA ALA A 349 -4.56 32.86 27.10
C ALA A 349 -3.47 32.64 26.02
N ASP A 350 -2.51 33.54 25.86
CA ASP A 350 -1.39 33.40 24.92
C ASP A 350 -0.30 32.44 25.45
N SER A 351 -0.27 32.21 26.76
CA SER A 351 0.73 31.37 27.45
C SER A 351 0.51 29.87 27.25
N ALA A 352 -0.71 29.44 26.88
CA ALA A 352 -1.04 28.03 26.68
C ALA A 352 -0.63 27.51 25.29
N ARG A 353 -0.33 28.39 24.32
CA ARG A 353 0.21 28.03 22.99
C ARG A 353 1.75 28.05 22.92
N ALA A 354 2.42 28.55 23.95
CA ALA A 354 3.86 28.74 23.96
C ALA A 354 4.58 27.62 24.70
N GLY A 355 4.85 26.49 24.04
CA GLY A 355 5.73 25.48 24.65
C GLY A 355 5.97 24.21 23.87
N ALA A 356 5.00 23.72 23.09
CA ALA A 356 5.22 22.60 22.19
C ALA A 356 5.85 23.13 20.88
N PRO A 357 6.94 22.53 20.37
CA PRO A 357 7.41 22.86 19.02
C PRO A 357 6.28 22.63 18.01
N PRO A 358 6.24 23.36 16.88
CA PRO A 358 5.39 22.94 15.80
C PRO A 358 5.83 21.53 15.41
N VAL A 359 4.85 20.62 15.44
CA VAL A 359 4.90 19.20 15.07
C VAL A 359 5.66 18.98 13.75
N THR A 360 5.79 20.01 12.92
CA THR A 360 6.41 20.06 11.60
C THR A 360 7.93 19.89 11.58
N LEU A 361 8.70 20.34 12.59
CA LEU A 361 10.17 20.30 12.51
C LEU A 361 10.75 18.88 12.63
N ALA A 362 10.23 18.05 13.53
CA ALA A 362 10.70 16.67 13.70
C ALA A 362 10.38 15.83 12.44
N TYR A 363 9.20 16.03 11.86
CA TYR A 363 8.82 15.40 10.61
C TYR A 363 9.68 15.87 9.43
N ALA A 364 9.94 17.17 9.31
CA ALA A 364 10.83 17.71 8.28
C ALA A 364 12.23 17.11 8.35
N GLN A 365 12.78 16.96 9.56
CA GLN A 365 14.07 16.30 9.77
C GLN A 365 14.05 14.84 9.30
N TRP A 366 12.98 14.10 9.61
CA TRP A 366 12.82 12.74 9.12
C TRP A 366 12.73 12.69 7.59
N VAL A 367 11.93 13.57 6.97
CA VAL A 367 11.79 13.68 5.50
C VAL A 367 13.14 13.96 4.85
N ALA A 368 13.95 14.87 5.40
CA ALA A 368 15.28 15.16 4.88
C ALA A 368 16.21 13.94 4.90
N ARG A 369 16.19 13.15 5.99
CA ARG A 369 16.96 11.89 6.06
C ARG A 369 16.42 10.83 5.11
N ALA A 370 15.10 10.74 4.95
CA ALA A 370 14.46 9.86 3.98
C ALA A 370 14.87 10.21 2.54
N LEU A 371 14.98 11.50 2.20
CA LEU A 371 15.51 11.96 0.91
C LEU A 371 16.96 11.49 0.69
N CYS A 372 17.85 11.62 1.67
CA CYS A 372 19.23 11.09 1.55
C CYS A 372 19.24 9.60 1.20
N ARG A 373 18.43 8.81 1.91
CA ARG A 373 18.31 7.36 1.65
C ARG A 373 17.74 7.09 0.26
N CYS A 374 16.75 7.87 -0.18
CA CYS A 374 16.14 7.75 -1.50
C CYS A 374 17.15 8.05 -2.62
N VAL A 375 18.01 9.06 -2.46
CA VAL A 375 19.07 9.39 -3.42
C VAL A 375 20.02 8.20 -3.61
N ARG A 376 20.54 7.66 -2.51
CA ARG A 376 21.41 6.47 -2.53
C ARG A 376 20.72 5.27 -3.17
N ALA A 377 19.45 5.05 -2.84
CA ALA A 377 18.66 3.96 -3.41
C ALA A 377 18.49 4.06 -4.92
N VAL A 378 18.25 5.27 -5.42
CA VAL A 378 18.15 5.52 -6.86
C VAL A 378 19.48 5.29 -7.56
N GLU A 379 20.60 5.72 -6.97
CA GLU A 379 21.94 5.50 -7.53
C GLU A 379 22.28 4.02 -7.60
N SER A 380 22.12 3.29 -6.50
CA SER A 380 22.35 1.83 -6.48
C SER A 380 21.43 1.10 -7.46
N ALA A 381 20.17 1.54 -7.60
CA ALA A 381 19.26 0.98 -8.60
C ALA A 381 19.72 1.27 -10.04
N ASN A 382 20.18 2.49 -10.33
CA ASN A 382 20.71 2.87 -11.63
C ASN A 382 21.98 2.08 -11.98
N GLU A 383 22.91 1.93 -11.03
CA GLU A 383 24.14 1.14 -11.18
C GLU A 383 23.85 -0.34 -11.44
N SER A 384 22.80 -0.90 -10.82
CA SER A 384 22.37 -2.28 -11.07
C SER A 384 21.89 -2.53 -12.51
N GLY A 385 21.48 -1.46 -13.21
CA GLY A 385 20.88 -1.51 -14.55
C GLY A 385 19.50 -2.17 -14.60
N LEU A 386 18.88 -2.49 -13.45
CA LEU A 386 17.54 -3.07 -13.36
C LEU A 386 16.47 -2.00 -13.60
N ALA A 387 15.35 -2.38 -14.22
CA ALA A 387 14.20 -1.49 -14.31
C ALA A 387 13.45 -1.43 -12.97
N VAL A 388 12.87 -0.29 -12.62
CA VAL A 388 12.32 -0.05 -11.27
C VAL A 388 10.83 0.26 -11.31
N ALA A 389 10.03 -0.57 -10.65
CA ALA A 389 8.67 -0.22 -10.24
C ALA A 389 8.69 0.31 -8.80
N LEU A 390 8.22 1.54 -8.59
CA LEU A 390 8.16 2.16 -7.27
C LEU A 390 6.89 1.71 -6.54
N PHE A 391 7.01 0.74 -5.63
CA PHE A 391 5.91 0.21 -4.81
C PHE A 391 5.71 1.04 -3.53
N ALA A 392 5.50 2.34 -3.70
CA ALA A 392 5.30 3.31 -2.63
C ALA A 392 3.81 3.52 -2.31
N GLY A 393 3.48 3.75 -1.03
CA GLY A 393 2.11 4.01 -0.58
C GLY A 393 1.81 3.39 0.77
N ARG A 394 1.68 2.07 0.81
CA ARG A 394 1.24 1.29 1.99
C ARG A 394 2.08 1.41 3.27
N ARG A 395 3.34 1.86 3.17
CA ARG A 395 4.23 2.14 4.32
C ARG A 395 5.02 3.42 4.08
N SER A 396 4.32 4.43 3.56
CA SER A 396 4.90 5.75 3.37
C SER A 396 4.74 6.55 4.66
N GLY A 397 5.75 7.31 5.05
CA GLY A 397 5.70 8.21 6.20
C GLY A 397 4.75 9.42 6.07
N GLY A 398 3.85 9.46 5.08
CA GLY A 398 2.83 10.49 4.90
C GLY A 398 2.73 11.00 3.46
N LEU A 399 1.72 11.81 3.16
CA LEU A 399 1.42 12.24 1.78
C LEU A 399 2.53 13.12 1.20
N ALA A 400 3.10 14.02 1.99
CA ALA A 400 4.20 14.88 1.57
C ALA A 400 5.41 14.06 1.10
N TRP A 401 5.81 13.10 1.92
CA TRP A 401 6.92 12.20 1.59
C TRP A 401 6.61 11.33 0.36
N LEU A 402 5.39 10.77 0.26
CA LEU A 402 4.98 9.99 -0.91
C LEU A 402 5.16 10.78 -2.22
N LEU A 403 4.71 12.03 -2.26
CA LEU A 403 4.83 12.89 -3.44
C LEU A 403 6.29 13.24 -3.75
N LEU A 404 7.08 13.56 -2.71
CA LEU A 404 8.52 13.83 -2.80
C LEU A 404 9.31 12.66 -3.38
N GLN A 405 9.14 11.47 -2.80
CA GLN A 405 9.80 10.24 -3.22
C GLN A 405 9.45 9.92 -4.67
N ASN A 406 8.17 10.01 -5.04
CA ASN A 406 7.74 9.77 -6.42
C ASN A 406 8.30 10.79 -7.40
N ALA A 407 8.31 12.07 -7.04
CA ALA A 407 8.87 13.13 -7.89
C ALA A 407 10.36 12.90 -8.14
N TYR A 408 11.12 12.62 -7.08
CA TYR A 408 12.55 12.36 -7.19
C TYR A 408 12.82 11.11 -8.04
N CYS A 409 12.22 9.97 -7.70
CA CYS A 409 12.37 8.72 -8.46
C CYS A 409 11.99 8.89 -9.95
N ALA A 410 10.92 9.63 -10.26
CA ALA A 410 10.52 9.88 -11.64
C ALA A 410 11.57 10.65 -12.44
N SER A 411 12.31 11.55 -11.78
CA SER A 411 13.34 12.37 -12.41
C SER A 411 14.72 11.70 -12.47
N ALA A 412 15.04 10.85 -11.50
CA ALA A 412 16.40 10.39 -11.25
C ALA A 412 16.64 8.91 -11.58
N LEU A 413 15.58 8.08 -11.65
CA LEU A 413 15.73 6.69 -12.11
C LEU A 413 16.02 6.67 -13.60
N ALA A 414 17.03 5.91 -14.01
CA ALA A 414 17.40 5.72 -15.41
C ALA A 414 16.40 4.84 -16.16
N ARG A 415 15.73 3.91 -15.46
CA ARG A 415 14.81 2.92 -16.05
C ARG A 415 13.52 2.75 -15.24
N PRO A 416 12.70 3.81 -15.03
CA PRO A 416 11.46 3.69 -14.29
C PRO A 416 10.42 2.90 -15.10
N LEU A 417 9.81 1.89 -14.49
CA LEU A 417 8.63 1.20 -15.00
C LEU A 417 7.34 1.97 -14.66
N GLY A 418 7.33 2.61 -13.48
CA GLY A 418 6.18 3.38 -13.01
C GLY A 418 6.05 3.38 -11.49
N SER A 419 4.95 3.97 -11.00
CA SER A 419 4.60 4.03 -9.57
C SER A 419 3.34 3.25 -9.28
N ALA A 420 3.35 2.51 -8.18
CA ALA A 420 2.13 1.96 -7.61
C ALA A 420 1.21 3.05 -7.06
N SER A 421 1.69 4.21 -6.64
CA SER A 421 0.82 5.24 -6.10
C SER A 421 0.03 5.95 -7.21
N ALA A 422 -1.26 5.62 -7.31
CA ALA A 422 -2.17 6.21 -8.30
C ALA A 422 -2.24 7.74 -8.17
N LEU A 423 -2.41 8.24 -6.94
CA LEU A 423 -2.47 9.67 -6.65
C LEU A 423 -1.15 10.37 -7.01
N ALA A 424 0.01 9.81 -6.63
CA ALA A 424 1.28 10.46 -6.91
C ALA A 424 1.57 10.50 -8.42
N ALA A 425 1.35 9.40 -9.14
CA ALA A 425 1.51 9.33 -10.58
C ALA A 425 0.60 10.36 -11.30
N GLN A 426 -0.68 10.45 -10.91
CA GLN A 426 -1.61 11.42 -11.46
C GLN A 426 -1.19 12.86 -11.15
N THR A 427 -0.91 13.16 -9.88
CA THR A 427 -0.57 14.51 -9.42
C THR A 427 0.67 15.06 -10.11
N LEU A 428 1.74 14.26 -10.21
CA LEU A 428 2.99 14.69 -10.82
C LEU A 428 2.84 14.92 -12.33
N ARG A 429 2.03 14.10 -13.00
CA ARG A 429 1.69 14.25 -14.42
C ARG A 429 0.90 15.54 -14.67
N GLU A 430 -0.16 15.78 -13.90
CA GLU A 430 -0.99 17.00 -14.03
C GLU A 430 -0.19 18.27 -13.79
N ARG A 431 0.76 18.22 -12.85
CA ARG A 431 1.61 19.36 -12.50
C ARG A 431 2.84 19.50 -13.38
N ARG A 432 3.03 18.60 -14.36
CA ARG A 432 4.21 18.59 -15.25
C ARG A 432 5.53 18.64 -14.46
N VAL A 433 5.54 18.03 -13.28
CA VAL A 433 6.73 17.94 -12.42
C VAL A 433 7.62 16.82 -12.92
N ALA A 434 7.02 15.64 -13.10
CA ALA A 434 7.64 14.47 -13.68
C ALA A 434 6.56 13.52 -14.23
N ALA A 435 6.91 12.71 -15.22
CA ALA A 435 6.01 11.72 -15.78
C ALA A 435 6.45 10.32 -15.33
N MET A 436 5.78 9.79 -14.31
CA MET A 436 5.88 8.38 -13.96
C MET A 436 4.56 7.69 -14.31
N ALA A 437 4.62 6.62 -15.11
CA ALA A 437 3.42 5.86 -15.46
C ALA A 437 2.83 5.22 -14.19
N PRO A 438 1.49 5.10 -14.08
CA PRO A 438 0.90 4.23 -13.08
C PRO A 438 1.31 2.77 -13.37
N PHE A 439 1.69 2.03 -12.34
CA PHE A 439 2.18 0.66 -12.46
C PHE A 439 1.61 -0.20 -11.34
N GLY A 440 1.00 -1.32 -11.69
CA GLY A 440 0.49 -2.29 -10.71
C GLY A 440 0.47 -3.69 -11.32
N THR A 441 0.75 -4.68 -10.47
CA THR A 441 0.50 -6.09 -10.78
C THR A 441 -0.92 -6.44 -10.30
N HIS A 442 -1.22 -7.68 -9.93
CA HIS A 442 -2.27 -7.96 -8.94
C HIS A 442 -1.65 -8.29 -7.58
N ALA A 443 -2.49 -8.51 -6.56
CA ALA A 443 -2.07 -8.90 -5.22
C ALA A 443 -2.55 -10.31 -4.85
N HIS A 444 -2.03 -10.82 -3.73
CA HIS A 444 -2.38 -12.13 -3.19
C HIS A 444 -3.84 -12.24 -2.78
N GLU A 445 -4.47 -11.12 -2.38
CA GLU A 445 -5.87 -11.13 -1.94
C GLU A 445 -6.80 -11.75 -3.00
N LEU A 446 -6.49 -11.58 -4.29
CA LEU A 446 -7.26 -12.17 -5.38
C LEU A 446 -7.28 -13.70 -5.25
N SER A 447 -6.12 -14.32 -5.35
CA SER A 447 -5.96 -15.77 -5.26
C SER A 447 -6.41 -16.33 -3.91
N MET A 448 -6.21 -15.58 -2.81
CA MET A 448 -6.64 -15.99 -1.47
C MET A 448 -8.16 -16.09 -1.37
N VAL A 449 -8.89 -15.08 -1.86
CA VAL A 449 -10.36 -15.06 -1.83
C VAL A 449 -10.93 -16.07 -2.82
N LEU A 450 -10.37 -16.19 -4.03
CA LEU A 450 -10.80 -17.19 -5.01
C LEU A 450 -10.61 -18.63 -4.49
N GLY A 451 -9.53 -18.94 -3.79
CA GLY A 451 -9.33 -20.26 -3.17
C GLY A 451 -10.30 -20.57 -2.03
N ALA A 452 -10.92 -19.54 -1.44
CA ALA A 452 -12.00 -19.70 -0.47
C ALA A 452 -13.39 -19.83 -1.13
N CYS A 453 -13.62 -19.11 -2.24
CA CYS A 453 -14.88 -19.11 -2.99
C CYS A 453 -15.06 -20.35 -3.88
N TYR A 454 -13.99 -20.86 -4.48
CA TYR A 454 -14.00 -21.99 -5.42
C TYR A 454 -13.02 -23.10 -4.98
N PRO A 455 -13.14 -23.61 -3.76
CA PRO A 455 -12.20 -24.59 -3.22
C PRO A 455 -12.20 -25.92 -3.99
N GLU A 456 -13.26 -26.22 -4.75
CA GLU A 456 -13.39 -27.40 -5.60
C GLU A 456 -12.39 -27.43 -6.78
N LEU A 457 -11.79 -26.28 -7.12
CA LEU A 457 -10.73 -26.23 -8.12
C LEU A 457 -9.37 -26.71 -7.60
N ASP A 458 -9.17 -26.74 -6.28
CA ASP A 458 -7.90 -27.12 -5.69
C ASP A 458 -7.95 -28.59 -5.25
N GLU A 459 -7.30 -29.48 -5.99
CA GLU A 459 -7.26 -30.90 -5.63
C GLU A 459 -6.09 -31.18 -4.68
N LEU A 460 -6.41 -31.39 -3.41
CA LEU A 460 -5.41 -31.64 -2.36
C LEU A 460 -4.59 -32.89 -2.63
N ALA A 461 -5.17 -33.98 -3.12
CA ALA A 461 -4.44 -35.24 -3.29
C ALA A 461 -3.28 -35.10 -4.28
N SER A 462 -3.53 -34.36 -5.36
CA SER A 462 -2.53 -34.04 -6.38
C SER A 462 -1.66 -32.85 -5.97
N GLY A 463 -2.16 -31.90 -5.18
CA GLY A 463 -1.51 -30.63 -4.85
C GLY A 463 -1.64 -29.60 -5.98
N THR A 464 -2.73 -29.67 -6.75
CA THR A 464 -3.04 -28.65 -7.76
C THR A 464 -3.74 -27.47 -7.12
N VAL A 465 -3.48 -26.27 -7.64
CA VAL A 465 -3.97 -24.99 -7.08
C VAL A 465 -4.64 -24.17 -8.17
N ALA A 466 -5.67 -24.74 -8.82
CA ALA A 466 -6.28 -24.12 -9.98
C ALA A 466 -7.09 -22.86 -9.62
N SER A 467 -7.54 -22.70 -8.37
CA SER A 467 -8.15 -21.45 -7.91
C SER A 467 -7.17 -20.26 -7.97
N HIS A 468 -5.88 -20.50 -7.71
CA HIS A 468 -4.82 -19.51 -7.82
C HIS A 468 -4.55 -19.15 -9.30
N CYS A 469 -4.58 -20.14 -10.20
CA CYS A 469 -4.50 -19.92 -11.64
C CYS A 469 -5.71 -19.15 -12.18
N LEU A 470 -6.90 -19.39 -11.63
CA LEU A 470 -8.13 -18.69 -11.99
C LEU A 470 -8.01 -17.19 -11.71
N GLY A 471 -7.50 -16.80 -10.53
CA GLY A 471 -7.29 -15.39 -10.18
C GLY A 471 -6.38 -14.67 -11.18
N HIS A 472 -5.29 -15.30 -11.60
CA HIS A 472 -4.39 -14.74 -12.61
C HIS A 472 -5.07 -14.62 -13.99
N THR A 473 -5.85 -15.63 -14.36
CA THR A 473 -6.51 -15.66 -15.68
C THR A 473 -7.61 -14.60 -15.76
N LEU A 474 -8.42 -14.44 -14.70
CA LEU A 474 -9.41 -13.36 -14.60
C LEU A 474 -8.73 -11.98 -14.62
N TYR A 475 -7.61 -11.84 -13.93
CA TYR A 475 -6.83 -10.60 -13.94
C TYR A 475 -6.33 -10.25 -15.35
N LEU A 476 -5.80 -11.23 -16.09
CA LEU A 476 -5.36 -11.02 -17.47
C LEU A 476 -6.52 -10.74 -18.43
N ALA A 477 -7.66 -11.43 -18.25
CA ALA A 477 -8.81 -11.32 -19.14
C ALA A 477 -9.63 -10.05 -18.92
N LEU A 478 -9.72 -9.57 -17.67
CA LEU A 478 -10.61 -8.46 -17.28
C LEU A 478 -9.85 -7.20 -16.85
N GLY A 479 -8.56 -7.32 -16.52
CA GLY A 479 -7.73 -6.22 -16.05
C GLY A 479 -7.07 -5.41 -17.17
N PRO A 480 -6.41 -4.29 -16.82
CA PRO A 480 -5.57 -3.49 -17.69
C PRO A 480 -4.22 -4.17 -17.91
N PRO A 481 -3.48 -3.75 -18.95
CA PRO A 481 -3.67 -2.53 -19.73
C PRO A 481 -4.67 -2.67 -20.90
N ALA A 482 -5.43 -1.60 -21.21
CA ALA A 482 -6.31 -1.54 -22.38
C ALA A 482 -5.50 -1.67 -23.69
N GLY A 483 -5.80 -2.70 -24.49
CA GLY A 483 -5.08 -3.06 -25.73
C GLY A 483 -4.71 -4.54 -25.76
N ASP A 484 -4.30 -5.01 -26.94
CA ASP A 484 -4.01 -6.43 -27.22
C ASP A 484 -2.88 -6.99 -26.33
N ALA A 485 -3.20 -7.88 -25.38
CA ALA A 485 -2.21 -8.54 -24.53
C ALA A 485 -1.28 -9.52 -25.29
N THR A 486 -1.54 -9.82 -26.59
CA THR A 486 -0.61 -10.61 -27.42
C THR A 486 0.66 -9.85 -27.76
N ARG A 487 0.65 -8.52 -27.62
CA ARG A 487 1.82 -7.68 -27.82
C ARG A 487 2.92 -8.12 -26.85
N PRO A 488 4.07 -8.61 -27.33
CA PRO A 488 5.15 -9.10 -26.47
C PRO A 488 5.62 -8.06 -25.44
N GLU A 489 5.54 -6.78 -25.78
CA GLU A 489 5.84 -5.65 -24.89
C GLU A 489 4.84 -5.52 -23.72
N ARG A 490 3.65 -6.11 -23.80
CA ARG A 490 2.57 -6.03 -22.82
C ARG A 490 2.52 -7.23 -21.89
N ALA A 491 2.67 -8.45 -22.40
CA ALA A 491 2.77 -9.66 -21.57
C ALA A 491 3.94 -9.56 -20.56
N ARG A 492 5.00 -8.84 -20.94
CA ARG A 492 6.14 -8.48 -20.09
C ARG A 492 5.81 -7.56 -18.91
N LEU A 493 4.66 -6.88 -18.91
CA LEU A 493 4.28 -5.88 -17.91
C LEU A 493 3.38 -6.42 -16.79
N LEU A 494 2.86 -7.65 -16.92
CA LEU A 494 1.97 -8.26 -15.93
C LEU A 494 2.60 -9.54 -15.37
N PRO A 495 3.57 -9.43 -14.45
CA PRO A 495 4.20 -10.60 -13.88
C PRO A 495 3.19 -11.40 -13.04
N MET A 496 3.20 -12.72 -13.19
CA MET A 496 2.47 -13.62 -12.31
C MET A 496 3.00 -13.51 -10.87
N LEU A 497 2.12 -13.78 -9.91
CA LEU A 497 2.41 -13.79 -8.48
C LEU A 497 2.19 -15.21 -7.90
N PRO A 498 3.17 -16.11 -8.07
CA PRO A 498 2.98 -17.55 -7.97
C PRO A 498 3.09 -18.08 -6.53
N ASP A 499 3.48 -17.27 -5.55
CA ASP A 499 3.77 -17.72 -4.18
C ASP A 499 2.56 -17.65 -3.23
N THR A 500 1.32 -17.40 -3.71
CA THR A 500 0.15 -17.41 -2.81
C THR A 500 -0.05 -18.79 -2.15
N LEU A 501 -0.09 -19.86 -2.94
CA LEU A 501 -0.18 -21.24 -2.46
C LEU A 501 1.11 -22.04 -2.74
N GLY A 502 2.22 -21.33 -2.91
CA GLY A 502 3.55 -21.88 -3.22
C GLY A 502 3.86 -21.88 -4.72
N THR A 503 5.03 -21.36 -5.08
CA THR A 503 5.45 -21.13 -6.47
C THR A 503 5.49 -22.42 -7.27
N ARG A 504 6.03 -23.51 -6.71
CA ARG A 504 6.10 -24.80 -7.40
C ARG A 504 4.71 -25.37 -7.70
N ALA A 505 3.77 -25.31 -6.75
CA ALA A 505 2.40 -25.80 -6.96
C ALA A 505 1.68 -24.98 -8.04
N PHE A 506 1.83 -23.66 -8.01
CA PHE A 506 1.29 -22.76 -9.02
C PHE A 506 1.85 -23.07 -10.41
N LEU A 507 3.18 -23.06 -10.58
CA LEU A 507 3.83 -23.27 -11.87
C LEU A 507 3.47 -24.63 -12.48
N ARG A 508 3.42 -25.68 -11.66
CA ARG A 508 3.00 -27.01 -12.11
C ARG A 508 1.55 -27.00 -12.59
N THR A 509 0.65 -26.40 -11.82
CA THR A 509 -0.77 -26.31 -12.18
C THR A 509 -0.97 -25.49 -13.46
N ALA A 510 -0.29 -24.35 -13.59
CA ALA A 510 -0.34 -23.50 -14.77
C ALA A 510 0.24 -24.19 -16.03
N ALA A 511 1.26 -25.04 -15.89
CA ALA A 511 1.80 -25.82 -16.99
C ALA A 511 0.86 -26.96 -17.45
N MET A 512 -0.07 -27.37 -16.59
CA MET A 512 -1.06 -28.42 -16.91
C MET A 512 -2.36 -27.89 -17.48
N LEU A 513 -2.85 -26.78 -16.94
CA LEU A 513 -4.08 -26.13 -17.40
C LEU A 513 -3.88 -25.64 -18.83
N ARG A 514 -4.94 -25.69 -19.64
CA ARG A 514 -4.96 -25.20 -21.00
C ARG A 514 -5.68 -23.87 -21.04
N VAL A 515 -5.25 -23.02 -21.97
CA VAL A 515 -5.94 -21.77 -22.24
C VAL A 515 -7.28 -22.11 -22.92
N PRO A 516 -8.43 -21.73 -22.31
CA PRO A 516 -9.73 -21.96 -22.93
C PRO A 516 -9.89 -21.09 -24.18
N PRO A 517 -10.89 -21.36 -25.02
CA PRO A 517 -11.24 -20.50 -26.16
C PRO A 517 -11.93 -19.23 -25.63
N LEU A 518 -11.14 -18.35 -25.02
CA LEU A 518 -11.58 -17.00 -24.67
C LEU A 518 -11.52 -16.14 -25.95
N ASP A 519 -11.86 -14.86 -25.84
CA ASP A 519 -11.86 -13.86 -26.93
C ASP A 519 -10.66 -13.90 -27.92
N ALA A 520 -10.69 -13.06 -28.96
CA ALA A 520 -9.71 -13.07 -30.05
C ALA A 520 -8.23 -13.06 -29.59
N LEU A 521 -7.95 -12.46 -28.43
CA LEU A 521 -6.64 -12.42 -27.77
C LEU A 521 -6.13 -13.82 -27.40
N HIS A 522 -7.01 -14.64 -26.81
CA HIS A 522 -6.68 -15.99 -26.35
C HIS A 522 -6.82 -17.04 -27.44
N ALA A 523 -7.52 -16.75 -28.54
CA ALA A 523 -7.66 -17.68 -29.66
C ALA A 523 -6.30 -18.17 -30.20
N ALA A 524 -5.27 -17.30 -30.22
CA ALA A 524 -3.90 -17.67 -30.62
C ALA A 524 -3.20 -18.60 -29.61
N HIS A 525 -3.65 -18.59 -28.36
CA HIS A 525 -3.11 -19.41 -27.27
C HIS A 525 -3.99 -20.61 -26.91
N HIS A 526 -5.16 -20.75 -27.51
CA HIS A 526 -6.12 -21.81 -27.21
C HIS A 526 -5.47 -23.20 -27.24
N GLY A 527 -5.68 -23.97 -26.18
CA GLY A 527 -5.10 -25.32 -26.03
C GLY A 527 -3.62 -25.35 -25.64
N ARG A 528 -2.91 -24.22 -25.63
CA ARG A 528 -1.54 -24.13 -25.07
C ARG A 528 -1.60 -24.17 -23.53
N PRO A 529 -0.51 -24.55 -22.84
CA PRO A 529 -0.42 -24.41 -21.39
C PRO A 529 -0.70 -22.98 -20.93
N LEU A 530 -1.46 -22.83 -19.84
CA LEU A 530 -1.78 -21.53 -19.25
C LEU A 530 -0.52 -20.75 -18.87
N LEU A 531 0.54 -21.45 -18.45
CA LEU A 531 1.84 -20.85 -18.13
C LEU A 531 2.41 -20.00 -19.28
N GLU A 532 2.08 -20.32 -20.53
CA GLU A 532 2.54 -19.58 -21.71
C GLU A 532 1.84 -18.23 -21.91
N LEU A 533 0.80 -17.91 -21.13
CA LEU A 533 0.21 -16.57 -21.11
C LEU A 533 1.02 -15.56 -20.30
N PHE A 534 1.89 -16.02 -19.39
CA PHE A 534 2.64 -15.13 -18.51
C PHE A 534 3.98 -14.73 -19.14
N GLY A 535 4.18 -13.42 -19.33
CA GLY A 535 5.45 -12.86 -19.82
C GLY A 535 6.43 -12.47 -18.70
N GLY A 536 6.04 -12.58 -17.44
CA GLY A 536 6.93 -12.35 -16.31
C GLY A 536 6.48 -13.02 -15.02
N ALA A 537 7.36 -13.03 -14.01
CA ALA A 537 7.13 -13.59 -12.69
C ALA A 537 7.68 -12.66 -11.60
N ARG A 538 6.88 -12.41 -10.56
CA ARG A 538 7.24 -11.57 -9.40
C ARG A 538 7.59 -12.44 -8.20
N HIS A 539 8.79 -12.26 -7.66
CA HIS A 539 9.25 -12.89 -6.43
C HIS A 539 8.80 -12.08 -5.20
N ASP A 540 8.00 -12.68 -4.32
CA ASP A 540 7.44 -12.06 -3.09
C ASP A 540 7.69 -12.90 -1.80
N SER A 541 8.31 -14.07 -1.94
CA SER A 541 8.79 -14.88 -0.82
C SER A 541 9.75 -15.99 -1.27
N GLY A 542 10.52 -16.53 -0.31
CA GLY A 542 11.53 -17.54 -0.59
C GLY A 542 12.89 -16.93 -0.92
N SER A 543 13.78 -17.75 -1.46
CA SER A 543 15.08 -17.31 -1.98
C SER A 543 14.95 -16.85 -3.42
N ALA A 544 15.47 -15.66 -3.74
CA ALA A 544 15.47 -15.12 -5.11
C ALA A 544 16.10 -16.08 -6.14
N ALA A 545 17.13 -16.83 -5.71
CA ALA A 545 17.83 -17.79 -6.56
C ALA A 545 16.99 -19.04 -6.83
N GLU A 546 16.33 -19.58 -5.80
CA GLU A 546 15.46 -20.75 -5.93
C GLU A 546 14.22 -20.41 -6.75
N PHE A 547 13.62 -19.23 -6.51
CA PHE A 547 12.52 -18.72 -7.30
C PHE A 547 12.88 -18.64 -8.80
N ALA A 548 14.01 -18.00 -9.12
CA ALA A 548 14.46 -17.87 -10.50
C ALA A 548 14.72 -19.23 -11.16
N ALA A 549 15.28 -20.20 -10.42
CA ALA A 549 15.49 -21.55 -10.90
C ALA A 549 14.16 -22.27 -11.18
N LEU A 550 13.20 -22.21 -10.25
CA LEU A 550 11.87 -22.84 -10.39
C LEU A 550 11.10 -22.30 -11.59
N VAL A 551 11.09 -20.97 -11.78
CA VAL A 551 10.40 -20.35 -12.91
C VAL A 551 11.00 -20.81 -14.24
N ARG A 552 12.34 -20.85 -14.34
CA ARG A 552 13.05 -21.29 -15.57
C ARG A 552 12.87 -22.78 -15.86
N GLU A 553 12.81 -23.60 -14.82
CA GLU A 553 12.54 -25.03 -14.91
C GLU A 553 11.12 -25.30 -15.41
N ALA A 554 10.15 -24.53 -14.92
CA ALA A 554 8.74 -24.69 -15.28
C ALA A 554 8.40 -24.28 -16.73
N CYS A 555 9.20 -23.39 -17.33
CA CYS A 555 9.02 -22.97 -18.72
C CYS A 555 9.04 -24.19 -19.66
N VAL A 556 8.03 -24.28 -20.53
CA VAL A 556 7.82 -25.48 -21.37
C VAL A 556 8.64 -25.47 -22.65
N SER A 557 9.21 -24.31 -23.02
CA SER A 557 10.12 -24.15 -24.16
C SER A 557 11.31 -23.26 -23.80
N ALA A 558 12.40 -23.37 -24.58
CA ALA A 558 13.56 -22.50 -24.44
C ALA A 558 13.20 -21.03 -24.75
N GLU A 559 12.39 -20.80 -25.78
CA GLU A 559 11.91 -19.46 -26.15
C GLU A 559 11.12 -18.81 -25.00
N GLN A 560 10.22 -19.55 -24.36
CA GLN A 560 9.49 -19.04 -23.20
C GLN A 560 10.44 -18.72 -22.04
N ARG A 561 11.41 -19.61 -21.76
CA ARG A 561 12.41 -19.41 -20.70
C ARG A 561 13.22 -18.13 -20.92
N ASP A 562 13.63 -17.86 -22.15
CA ASP A 562 14.43 -16.69 -22.51
C ASP A 562 13.58 -15.40 -22.53
N ALA A 563 12.29 -15.51 -22.81
CA ALA A 563 11.35 -14.40 -22.81
C ALA A 563 10.80 -14.03 -21.42
N MET A 564 10.82 -14.96 -20.46
CA MET A 564 10.25 -14.80 -19.12
C MET A 564 11.02 -13.76 -18.29
N LEU A 565 10.39 -12.62 -18.01
CA LEU A 565 10.98 -11.58 -17.17
C LEU A 565 10.81 -11.88 -15.69
N LEU A 566 11.88 -11.73 -14.91
CA LEU A 566 11.80 -11.84 -13.46
C LEU A 566 11.82 -10.45 -12.80
N MET A 567 10.95 -10.27 -11.80
CA MET A 567 10.87 -9.08 -10.94
C MET A 567 11.14 -9.46 -9.48
N GLU A 568 12.13 -8.82 -8.86
CA GLU A 568 12.44 -8.99 -7.43
C GLU A 568 11.67 -7.92 -6.63
N SER A 569 10.79 -8.33 -5.72
CA SER A 569 9.98 -7.37 -4.94
C SER A 569 10.30 -7.30 -3.45
N GLU A 570 11.26 -8.10 -2.97
CA GLU A 570 11.71 -8.12 -1.58
C GLU A 570 13.08 -7.46 -1.37
N VAL A 571 13.53 -6.60 -2.31
CA VAL A 571 14.80 -5.86 -2.18
C VAL A 571 14.82 -5.02 -0.90
N ALA A 572 15.81 -5.26 -0.05
CA ALA A 572 16.08 -4.53 1.18
C ALA A 572 17.50 -3.94 1.26
N SER A 573 18.41 -4.28 0.33
CA SER A 573 19.79 -3.81 0.35
C SER A 573 20.43 -3.71 -1.05
N GLU A 574 21.55 -3.00 -1.15
CA GLU A 574 22.37 -2.95 -2.37
C GLU A 574 22.89 -4.33 -2.79
N ALA A 575 23.27 -5.17 -1.81
CA ALA A 575 23.73 -6.53 -2.07
C ALA A 575 22.63 -7.39 -2.73
N GLU A 576 21.37 -7.19 -2.36
CA GLU A 576 20.23 -7.87 -2.98
C GLU A 576 19.94 -7.35 -4.39
N LEU A 577 20.17 -6.07 -4.68
CA LEU A 577 20.12 -5.55 -6.06
C LEU A 577 21.17 -6.24 -6.95
N ALA A 578 22.41 -6.26 -6.49
CA ALA A 578 23.51 -6.91 -7.21
C ALA A 578 23.22 -8.42 -7.41
N ARG A 579 22.67 -9.08 -6.39
CA ARG A 579 22.24 -10.48 -6.47
C ARG A 579 21.09 -10.68 -7.45
N ALA A 580 20.05 -9.85 -7.43
CA ALA A 580 18.94 -9.94 -8.38
C ALA A 580 19.47 -9.80 -9.82
N ARG A 581 20.37 -8.83 -10.05
CA ARG A 581 21.02 -8.65 -11.35
C ARG A 581 21.80 -9.89 -11.78
N SER A 582 22.63 -10.47 -10.91
CA SER A 582 23.43 -11.67 -11.23
C SER A 582 22.58 -12.92 -11.47
N LEU A 583 21.40 -13.00 -10.84
CA LEU A 583 20.42 -14.04 -11.07
C LEU A 583 19.60 -13.85 -12.35
N GLY A 584 19.82 -12.75 -13.10
CA GLY A 584 19.15 -12.46 -14.36
C GLY A 584 17.77 -11.87 -14.21
N TYR A 585 17.47 -11.21 -13.08
CA TYR A 585 16.26 -10.40 -12.97
C TYR A 585 16.33 -9.21 -13.93
N ALA A 586 15.18 -8.85 -14.49
CA ALA A 586 15.06 -7.72 -15.41
C ALA A 586 14.63 -6.44 -14.69
N SER A 587 13.95 -6.59 -13.56
CA SER A 587 13.36 -5.48 -12.82
C SER A 587 13.28 -5.75 -11.32
N ILE A 588 13.01 -4.69 -10.58
CA ILE A 588 12.69 -4.72 -9.15
C ILE A 588 11.39 -3.96 -8.88
N GLY A 589 10.70 -4.34 -7.80
CA GLY A 589 9.55 -3.62 -7.27
C GLY A 589 9.76 -3.29 -5.80
N ALA A 590 10.06 -2.05 -5.43
CA ALA A 590 10.33 -1.70 -4.04
C ALA A 590 9.74 -0.36 -3.63
N GLY A 591 9.30 -0.26 -2.36
CA GLY A 591 8.84 0.98 -1.74
C GLY A 591 9.79 1.41 -0.64
N GLY A 592 9.82 0.66 0.46
CA GLY A 592 10.65 0.97 1.63
C GLY A 592 12.15 1.14 1.35
N PHE A 593 12.66 0.47 0.31
CA PHE A 593 14.06 0.64 -0.13
C PHE A 593 14.34 2.05 -0.64
N PHE A 594 13.36 2.76 -1.20
CA PHE A 594 13.53 4.12 -1.71
C PHE A 594 13.32 5.21 -0.65
N GLY A 595 13.80 4.98 0.58
CA GLY A 595 13.98 6.02 1.59
C GLY A 595 13.07 5.98 2.81
N ASP A 596 11.92 5.30 2.77
CA ASP A 596 11.05 5.16 3.96
C ASP A 596 11.74 4.34 5.07
N SER A 597 12.43 3.26 4.70
CA SER A 597 12.97 2.31 5.67
C SER A 597 14.37 2.67 6.13
N GLU A 598 14.55 2.83 7.44
CA GLU A 598 15.85 3.18 8.03
C GLU A 598 16.78 1.97 8.09
N GLY A 599 16.24 0.80 8.42
CA GLY A 599 16.98 -0.46 8.50
C GLY A 599 17.53 -0.95 7.16
N LYS A 600 17.01 -0.46 6.04
CA LYS A 600 17.54 -0.74 4.69
C LYS A 600 18.76 0.11 4.33
N TRP A 601 18.96 1.22 5.03
CA TRP A 601 20.04 2.17 4.81
C TRP A 601 20.65 2.57 6.15
N PRO A 602 21.40 1.67 6.81
CA PRO A 602 22.08 2.02 8.04
C PRO A 602 22.95 3.25 7.79
N ASP A 603 22.93 4.19 8.74
CA ASP A 603 23.74 5.39 8.67
C ASP A 603 25.21 4.97 8.53
N SER A 604 25.84 5.37 7.42
CA SER A 604 27.24 5.05 7.09
C SER A 604 28.25 5.71 8.04
N SER A 605 27.78 6.50 9.01
CA SER A 605 28.63 7.22 9.95
C SER A 605 29.45 6.31 10.86
N GLY A 606 29.16 5.00 10.93
CA GLY A 606 29.86 4.06 11.81
C GLY A 606 29.79 4.45 13.29
N ALA A 607 29.02 5.50 13.62
CA ALA A 607 28.78 5.95 14.98
C ALA A 607 27.90 4.90 15.62
N ALA A 608 28.55 4.01 16.37
CA ALA A 608 27.92 2.98 17.18
C ALA A 608 26.97 3.63 18.19
N ARG A 609 25.76 3.96 17.75
CA ARG A 609 24.64 4.13 18.66
C ARG A 609 24.43 2.77 19.34
N HIS A 610 24.18 2.79 20.66
CA HIS A 610 24.10 1.57 21.45
C HIS A 610 23.10 0.59 20.79
N PRO A 611 23.49 -0.65 20.48
CA PRO A 611 22.69 -1.55 19.62
C PRO A 611 21.26 -1.77 20.12
N THR A 612 21.05 -1.69 21.43
CA THR A 612 19.77 -1.91 22.10
C THR A 612 18.79 -0.74 21.95
N GLU A 613 19.24 0.51 22.11
CA GLU A 613 18.37 1.70 21.96
C GLU A 613 18.00 1.95 20.49
N VAL A 614 18.92 1.64 19.57
CA VAL A 614 18.65 1.72 18.13
C VAL A 614 17.65 0.67 17.70
N ALA A 615 17.77 -0.57 18.18
CA ALA A 615 16.89 -1.65 17.74
C ALA A 615 15.43 -1.41 18.10
N GLU A 616 15.15 -0.88 19.30
CA GLU A 616 13.78 -0.62 19.75
C GLU A 616 13.16 0.56 18.98
N LEU A 617 13.90 1.66 18.81
CA LEU A 617 13.42 2.83 18.08
C LEU A 617 13.31 2.58 16.57
N VAL A 618 14.31 1.94 15.95
CA VAL A 618 14.25 1.56 14.52
C VAL A 618 13.10 0.57 14.28
N GLY A 619 12.83 -0.34 15.23
CA GLY A 619 11.73 -1.29 15.16
C GLY A 619 10.34 -0.64 15.01
N LEU A 620 10.12 0.55 15.58
CA LEU A 620 8.85 1.26 15.42
C LEU A 620 8.68 1.87 14.02
N ALA A 621 9.73 2.50 13.49
CA ALA A 621 9.66 3.14 12.16
C ALA A 621 9.73 2.13 11.01
N ASP A 622 10.45 1.02 11.17
CA ASP A 622 10.52 -0.05 10.18
C ASP A 622 9.50 -1.16 10.42
N ALA A 623 8.33 -0.78 10.94
CA ALA A 623 7.24 -1.70 11.22
C ALA A 623 6.88 -2.52 9.97
N SER A 624 7.26 -3.80 10.00
CA SER A 624 6.89 -4.78 8.99
C SER A 624 5.45 -5.18 9.23
N MET A 625 4.61 -4.96 8.24
CA MET A 625 3.19 -5.29 8.32
C MET A 625 2.64 -5.71 6.97
N ALA A 626 1.51 -6.42 7.01
CA ALA A 626 0.69 -6.76 5.86
C ALA A 626 -0.77 -6.79 6.28
N VAL A 627 -1.68 -6.46 5.37
CA VAL A 627 -3.12 -6.65 5.56
C VAL A 627 -3.57 -7.76 4.61
N LYS A 628 -4.30 -8.75 5.12
CA LYS A 628 -4.65 -9.95 4.35
C LYS A 628 -6.09 -10.38 4.59
N PRO A 629 -6.78 -10.95 3.60
CA PRO A 629 -8.01 -11.68 3.83
C PRO A 629 -7.79 -12.81 4.85
N VAL A 630 -8.65 -12.90 5.85
CA VAL A 630 -8.64 -13.96 6.88
C VAL A 630 -9.96 -14.72 6.96
N ALA A 631 -11.05 -14.12 6.49
CA ALA A 631 -12.34 -14.78 6.36
C ALA A 631 -13.06 -14.31 5.08
N VAL A 632 -13.79 -15.23 4.44
CA VAL A 632 -14.65 -14.94 3.30
C VAL A 632 -16.04 -15.50 3.62
N TYR A 633 -17.06 -14.73 3.26
CA TYR A 633 -18.46 -15.11 3.37
C TYR A 633 -19.09 -14.96 2.00
N THR A 634 -19.88 -15.96 1.60
CA THR A 634 -20.69 -15.94 0.39
C THR A 634 -22.15 -16.08 0.78
N ARG A 635 -23.00 -15.14 0.35
CA ARG A 635 -24.43 -15.12 0.71
C ARG A 635 -24.66 -15.13 2.23
N GLY A 636 -23.81 -14.43 2.97
CA GLY A 636 -23.82 -14.39 4.44
C GLY A 636 -23.26 -15.64 5.13
N VAL A 637 -22.89 -16.69 4.40
CA VAL A 637 -22.35 -17.92 4.97
C VAL A 637 -20.83 -17.93 4.84
N ARG A 638 -20.14 -18.18 5.95
CA ARG A 638 -18.68 -18.31 5.95
C ARG A 638 -18.25 -19.46 5.03
N THR A 639 -17.27 -19.24 4.17
CA THR A 639 -16.73 -20.29 3.30
C THR A 639 -16.09 -21.39 4.14
N ARG A 640 -16.19 -22.64 3.67
CA ARG A 640 -15.58 -23.79 4.34
C ARG A 640 -14.06 -23.72 4.34
N VAL A 641 -13.49 -23.16 3.27
CA VAL A 641 -12.05 -23.00 3.12
C VAL A 641 -11.66 -21.58 3.49
N HIS A 642 -10.60 -21.46 4.28
CA HIS A 642 -10.05 -20.18 4.71
C HIS A 642 -9.12 -19.61 3.64
N PRO A 643 -9.16 -18.28 3.41
CA PRO A 643 -8.16 -17.62 2.58
C PRO A 643 -6.79 -17.72 3.28
N ILE A 644 -5.79 -18.27 2.59
CA ILE A 644 -4.44 -18.42 3.13
C ILE A 644 -3.39 -17.98 2.11
N LYS A 645 -2.31 -17.37 2.60
CA LYS A 645 -1.06 -17.22 1.85
C LYS A 645 0.01 -18.08 2.52
N LEU A 646 0.57 -19.01 1.76
CA LEU A 646 1.67 -19.87 2.19
C LEU A 646 3.02 -19.17 2.02
N GLY A 647 3.26 -18.57 0.85
CA GLY A 647 4.61 -18.19 0.43
C GLY A 647 5.47 -19.40 0.10
N ASP A 648 6.69 -19.13 -0.36
CA ASP A 648 7.73 -20.14 -0.53
C ASP A 648 8.56 -20.28 0.77
N PRO A 649 8.88 -21.51 1.19
CA PRO A 649 9.77 -21.73 2.34
C PRO A 649 11.20 -21.27 2.03
N SER A 650 12.01 -21.03 3.07
CA SER A 650 13.46 -20.92 2.87
C SER A 650 14.03 -22.28 2.42
N ALA A 651 15.22 -22.27 1.81
CA ALA A 651 15.93 -23.49 1.39
C ALA A 651 15.97 -24.57 2.50
N GLU A 652 16.35 -24.16 3.71
CA GLU A 652 16.45 -25.04 4.89
C GLU A 652 15.11 -25.67 5.28
N ARG A 653 14.02 -24.91 5.21
CA ARG A 653 12.68 -25.36 5.58
C ARG A 653 11.99 -26.16 4.49
N SER A 654 12.31 -25.84 3.24
CA SER A 654 11.84 -26.58 2.06
C SER A 654 12.27 -28.05 2.15
N ALA A 655 13.50 -28.31 2.60
CA ALA A 655 14.00 -29.67 2.81
C ALA A 655 13.23 -30.45 3.90
N ALA A 656 12.70 -29.76 4.91
CA ALA A 656 11.91 -30.34 5.98
C ALA A 656 10.42 -30.51 5.64
N GLY A 657 9.96 -29.99 4.48
CA GLY A 657 8.53 -29.97 4.12
C GLY A 657 7.68 -29.10 5.04
N GLU A 658 8.32 -28.15 5.74
CA GLU A 658 7.64 -27.20 6.61
C GLU A 658 7.01 -26.09 5.76
N VAL A 659 5.81 -25.64 6.13
CA VAL A 659 5.30 -24.34 5.65
C VAL A 659 6.34 -23.28 6.01
N ALA A 660 6.38 -22.17 5.29
CA ALA A 660 7.13 -20.98 5.71
C ALA A 660 6.63 -20.51 7.10
N GLY A 661 7.08 -21.19 8.16
CA GLY A 661 6.59 -21.07 9.53
C GLY A 661 6.96 -19.70 10.06
N GLY A 662 6.04 -18.76 10.02
CA GLY A 662 6.36 -17.41 10.42
C GLY A 662 5.28 -16.43 10.08
N SER A 663 5.65 -15.16 10.18
CA SER A 663 4.80 -13.98 10.05
C SER A 663 4.02 -13.84 8.73
N LYS A 664 4.23 -14.74 7.75
CA LYS A 664 3.47 -14.77 6.50
C LYS A 664 2.18 -15.59 6.58
N PHE A 665 2.10 -16.64 7.41
CA PHE A 665 0.87 -17.41 7.60
C PHE A 665 -0.02 -16.72 8.64
N GLN A 666 -1.16 -16.19 8.20
CA GLN A 666 -2.13 -15.49 9.05
C GLN A 666 -3.48 -16.16 8.89
N LEU A 667 -4.13 -16.42 10.02
CA LEU A 667 -5.49 -16.96 10.07
C LEU A 667 -6.38 -15.98 10.81
N ASP A 668 -7.68 -16.13 10.61
CA ASP A 668 -8.67 -15.42 11.40
C ASP A 668 -8.50 -15.79 12.87
N THR A 669 -8.30 -14.75 13.68
CA THR A 669 -8.12 -14.91 15.13
C THR A 669 -9.38 -15.40 15.81
N ALA A 670 -10.54 -15.28 15.16
CA ALA A 670 -11.79 -15.78 15.66
C ALA A 670 -11.94 -17.30 15.55
N LEU A 671 -11.05 -17.99 14.82
CA LEU A 671 -11.11 -19.44 14.66
C LEU A 671 -10.85 -20.20 15.95
N SER A 672 -11.53 -21.34 16.10
CA SER A 672 -11.21 -22.29 17.16
C SER A 672 -9.81 -22.87 16.96
N THR A 673 -9.24 -23.43 18.02
CA THR A 673 -7.91 -24.08 17.95
C THR A 673 -7.90 -25.23 16.94
N GLU A 674 -8.99 -26.00 16.86
CA GLU A 674 -9.17 -27.11 15.92
C GLU A 674 -9.21 -26.59 14.47
N ALA A 675 -9.99 -25.54 14.20
CA ALA A 675 -10.07 -24.95 12.86
C ALA A 675 -8.72 -24.34 12.42
N ARG A 676 -7.97 -23.73 13.34
CA ARG A 676 -6.60 -23.25 13.07
C ARG A 676 -5.65 -24.41 12.75
N ALA A 677 -5.76 -25.52 13.47
CA ALA A 677 -4.98 -26.73 13.22
C ALA A 677 -5.32 -27.36 11.86
N GLU A 678 -6.60 -27.43 11.48
CA GLU A 678 -7.04 -27.91 10.16
C GLU A 678 -6.48 -27.04 9.03
N CYS A 679 -6.58 -25.70 9.17
CA CYS A 679 -6.02 -24.77 8.19
C CYS A 679 -4.50 -24.96 8.01
N ARG A 680 -3.78 -25.14 9.12
CA ARG A 680 -2.34 -25.40 9.11
C ARG A 680 -2.02 -26.75 8.47
N ALA A 681 -2.75 -27.80 8.81
CA ALA A 681 -2.57 -29.13 8.21
C ALA A 681 -2.79 -29.09 6.69
N ARG A 682 -3.82 -28.38 6.22
CA ARG A 682 -4.05 -28.14 4.78
C ARG A 682 -2.91 -27.37 4.13
N ALA A 683 -2.44 -26.30 4.77
CA ALA A 683 -1.32 -25.50 4.29
C ALA A 683 -0.03 -26.32 4.14
N GLU A 684 0.31 -27.12 5.15
CA GLU A 684 1.47 -28.02 5.14
C GLU A 684 1.31 -29.12 4.10
N TRP A 685 0.10 -29.63 3.91
CA TRP A 685 -0.18 -30.61 2.89
C TRP A 685 0.04 -30.06 1.48
N LEU A 686 -0.46 -28.86 1.18
CA LEU A 686 -0.23 -28.17 -0.10
C LEU A 686 1.27 -27.94 -0.36
N ALA A 687 2.00 -27.48 0.66
CA ALA A 687 3.45 -27.28 0.56
C ALA A 687 4.21 -28.58 0.24
N ARG A 688 3.82 -29.71 0.85
CA ARG A 688 4.44 -31.03 0.58
C ARG A 688 4.07 -31.59 -0.80
N CYS A 689 2.80 -31.46 -1.21
CA CYS A 689 2.32 -32.04 -2.47
C CYS A 689 2.86 -31.34 -3.72
N ALA A 690 3.36 -30.11 -3.56
CA ALA A 690 4.07 -29.40 -4.62
C ALA A 690 5.29 -30.19 -5.16
N VAL A 691 5.83 -31.15 -4.40
CA VAL A 691 7.01 -31.96 -4.77
C VAL A 691 6.63 -33.29 -5.47
N ARG A 692 5.34 -33.65 -5.53
CA ARG A 692 4.89 -34.93 -6.11
C ARG A 692 4.91 -34.94 -7.64
N GLU A 693 4.91 -36.15 -8.21
CA GLU A 693 4.80 -36.43 -9.65
C GLU A 693 3.62 -35.70 -10.31
N ARG A 694 3.73 -35.44 -11.62
CA ARG A 694 2.67 -34.78 -12.39
C ARG A 694 1.38 -35.60 -12.29
N PRO A 695 0.21 -34.94 -12.13
CA PRO A 695 -1.08 -35.62 -12.19
C PRO A 695 -1.23 -36.40 -13.49
N SER A 696 -1.95 -37.50 -13.41
CA SER A 696 -2.23 -38.35 -14.57
C SER A 696 -3.01 -37.59 -15.64
N ALA A 697 -2.91 -38.02 -16.90
CA ALA A 697 -3.66 -37.38 -17.99
C ALA A 697 -5.18 -37.31 -17.74
N PRO A 698 -5.84 -38.35 -17.16
CA PRO A 698 -7.25 -38.26 -16.78
C PRO A 698 -7.54 -37.20 -15.71
N GLU A 699 -6.72 -37.10 -14.67
CA GLU A 699 -6.90 -36.07 -13.62
C GLU A 699 -6.73 -34.66 -14.20
N ALA A 700 -5.73 -34.47 -15.06
CA ALA A 700 -5.53 -33.21 -15.76
C ALA A 700 -6.73 -32.86 -16.65
N ALA A 701 -7.33 -33.83 -17.34
CA ALA A 701 -8.50 -33.59 -18.19
C ALA A 701 -9.74 -33.17 -17.36
N VAL A 702 -9.98 -33.80 -16.22
CA VAL A 702 -11.07 -33.43 -15.31
C VAL A 702 -10.87 -32.02 -14.75
N LEU A 703 -9.64 -31.70 -14.33
CA LEU A 703 -9.30 -30.37 -13.82
C LEU A 703 -9.47 -29.28 -14.90
N ASN A 704 -9.02 -29.54 -16.12
CA ASN A 704 -9.20 -28.63 -17.26
C ASN A 704 -10.69 -28.39 -17.54
N ALA A 705 -11.51 -29.44 -17.57
CA ALA A 705 -12.94 -29.30 -17.81
C ALA A 705 -13.64 -28.45 -16.73
N ALA A 706 -13.31 -28.65 -15.45
CA ALA A 706 -13.84 -27.86 -14.35
C ALA A 706 -13.38 -26.39 -14.42
N PHE A 707 -12.10 -26.17 -14.69
CA PHE A 707 -11.52 -24.84 -14.85
C PHE A 707 -12.16 -24.08 -16.01
N ASP A 708 -12.26 -24.71 -17.19
CA ASP A 708 -12.84 -24.11 -18.39
C ASP A 708 -14.33 -23.79 -18.20
N ALA A 709 -15.09 -24.69 -17.59
CA ALA A 709 -16.51 -24.45 -17.30
C ALA A 709 -16.71 -23.25 -16.38
N LEU A 710 -15.92 -23.15 -15.30
CA LEU A 710 -16.01 -22.04 -14.36
C LEU A 710 -15.57 -20.72 -15.01
N LEU A 711 -14.45 -20.73 -15.72
CA LEU A 711 -13.92 -19.53 -16.36
C LEU A 711 -14.84 -19.04 -17.47
N SER A 712 -15.42 -19.94 -18.27
CA SER A 712 -16.43 -19.58 -19.28
C SER A 712 -17.67 -18.96 -18.66
N ARG A 713 -18.13 -19.49 -17.52
CA ARG A 713 -19.25 -18.91 -16.75
C ARG A 713 -18.92 -17.51 -16.22
N LEU A 714 -17.70 -17.31 -15.72
CA LEU A 714 -17.25 -16.02 -15.21
C LEU A 714 -17.01 -15.00 -16.33
N LEU A 715 -16.60 -15.42 -17.52
CA LEU A 715 -16.35 -14.48 -18.64
C LEU A 715 -17.57 -14.29 -19.55
N ALA A 716 -18.66 -15.02 -19.31
CA ALA A 716 -19.92 -14.78 -19.99
C ALA A 716 -20.39 -13.33 -19.73
N PRO A 717 -20.91 -12.62 -20.76
CA PRO A 717 -21.31 -11.20 -20.67
C PRO A 717 -22.15 -10.85 -19.45
#